data_AF-A0A7W9HJB2-F1
#
_entry.id   AF-A0A7W9HJB2-F1
#
_cell.length_a   1.000
_cell.length_b   1.000
_cell.length_c   1.000
_cell.angle_alpha   90.00
_cell.angle_beta   90.00
_cell.angle_gamma   90.00
#
_symmetry.space_group_name_H-M   'P 1'
#
loop_
_entity.id
_entity.type
_entity.pdbx_description
1 polymer ?
#
loop_
_entity_poly.entity_id
_entity_poly.type
_entity_poly.pdbx_seq_one_letter_code
_entity_poly.pdbx_strand_id
1 'polypeptide(L)'
;MTHKSGRGSLLRLVLASALVAAVAVAMPLAARPSYAATLLTTVQAESMTNGGGCTALQQDRAVYYCNNDSTYTSYAFSQVGRYSIKVRGASSAANAAGISVLVGGAKVAGLTFTGTAFTTQSAIFDVTSGGSKEIRLKLETDNGQNDTYVDYIEVHHEGAIPPPPPAPNPPSTGAFASGVYRDLFREWDPSLTDAAVTAKLNTYWDHFFTSTDDAKRLYYPAGSNANGALAYIKDTGNNDVRSEGVSYGMMIAVQMNKNAEFNALWNWAKTYMRHKTGPRSGYFCWQADFNGSCRDDNPASDGEEYFATALFFAGHRWGNGSGIYDYTTEANSILNDMLHKEDINGGVVDSVTNMFNRNQKMVVFVPYATAATFSDPSYHLPAFYELWARWATGWNGNQAADRQFWRDAAARSRQFFAQATHSTTGLNPDYAEFTGAPNNTGNHGDFRFDAWRTSVNWAVDHAWWAADANAKTLTDRLQTFFEAQGVNAYVNQYSLAGKPLSAERSPGLIASNGAASLSATNARAWKFVEALWNLQPPTGQYRYYDGLLTFMAMLHASGDFRIHKPGGDVVDTQPPTAPGNLTSPSKSSTSATLSWLPSSDNVGVTGYTAYSGTGTTGAPGCTDVTTTTCTVTGLSPNTTYVFTIKARDAAGNTSTASTSLSVTTNPPSTTAPAAPSNLTATASPGSIALGWRDNAGDETGFLVERSVGSGTGWSRLASVGAGVTEYHDSSVTAGTRYTYRVRAGNQAGDSGWSNEATATAVGAGTGNPYQQIEAELYDTGSGVTEESSDGGTAVTFAGAGSYIAFNNVDFGTTGASRVQFRVAGASPGMNVQVRVGSTSASPACTVYPDGNGTWHVKSNSCYPKVTGLRDIYITVTAPARINHFTFAS
;
A
#
# COMPACT_ATOMS: atom_id res chain seq x y z
N MET A 1 -40.00 62.45 -16.64
CA MET A 1 -38.88 63.34 -17.02
C MET A 1 -37.69 62.41 -17.29
N THR A 2 -37.23 62.17 -18.53
CA THR A 2 -36.41 63.03 -19.42
C THR A 2 -35.12 63.52 -18.75
N HIS A 3 -33.89 63.34 -19.26
CA HIS A 3 -33.33 62.76 -20.52
C HIS A 3 -32.11 61.81 -20.19
N LYS A 4 -31.15 61.37 -21.04
CA LYS A 4 -30.73 61.65 -22.44
C LYS A 4 -29.91 60.45 -23.01
N SER A 5 -30.51 59.57 -23.84
CA SER A 5 -30.19 59.37 -25.27
C SER A 5 -28.71 59.46 -25.73
N GLY A 6 -28.16 58.38 -26.32
CA GLY A 6 -26.90 58.39 -27.09
C GLY A 6 -26.61 57.04 -27.80
N ARG A 7 -26.28 57.06 -29.11
CA ARG A 7 -25.89 55.88 -29.92
C ARG A 7 -24.57 56.16 -30.66
N GLY A 8 -23.73 55.14 -30.80
CA GLY A 8 -22.48 55.17 -31.58
C GLY A 8 -21.48 54.15 -30.99
N SER A 9 -21.14 52.97 -31.52
CA SER A 9 -21.15 52.34 -32.86
C SER A 9 -19.71 52.14 -33.36
N LEU A 10 -19.38 50.88 -33.75
CA LEU A 10 -18.08 50.41 -34.29
C LEU A 10 -16.93 50.46 -33.25
N LEU A 11 -16.16 49.40 -33.01
CA LEU A 11 -15.62 48.43 -33.99
C LEU A 11 -15.78 46.96 -33.54
N ARG A 12 -15.53 46.01 -34.47
CA ARG A 12 -15.55 44.56 -34.20
C ARG A 12 -14.13 44.02 -33.98
N LEU A 13 -13.98 43.07 -33.06
CA LEU A 13 -13.14 41.89 -33.28
C LEU A 13 -13.87 40.66 -32.72
N VAL A 14 -13.71 39.51 -33.36
CA VAL A 14 -14.51 38.30 -33.08
C VAL A 14 -13.62 37.24 -32.43
N LEU A 15 -13.99 36.80 -31.24
CA LEU A 15 -13.70 35.44 -30.77
C LEU A 15 -15.02 34.66 -30.81
N ALA A 16 -14.99 33.47 -31.42
CA ALA A 16 -16.14 32.58 -31.49
C ALA A 16 -16.12 31.61 -30.30
N SER A 17 -17.14 31.69 -29.44
CA SER A 17 -17.37 30.69 -28.40
C SER A 17 -17.85 29.38 -29.03
N ALA A 18 -16.92 28.47 -29.35
CA ALA A 18 -17.25 27.15 -29.87
C ALA A 18 -17.91 26.30 -28.77
N LEU A 19 -19.17 25.92 -28.98
CA LEU A 19 -19.94 25.10 -28.06
C LEU A 19 -19.49 23.64 -28.16
N VAL A 20 -18.62 23.19 -27.26
CA VAL A 20 -18.22 21.77 -27.17
C VAL A 20 -19.31 20.97 -26.47
N ALA A 21 -20.25 20.45 -27.26
CA ALA A 21 -21.17 19.41 -26.79
C ALA A 21 -20.38 18.11 -26.59
N ALA A 22 -20.22 17.68 -25.34
CA ALA A 22 -19.54 16.44 -24.99
C ALA A 22 -20.38 15.22 -25.40
N VAL A 23 -20.17 14.71 -26.61
CA VAL A 23 -20.72 13.42 -27.04
C VAL A 23 -19.98 12.32 -26.28
N ALA A 24 -20.67 11.71 -25.31
CA ALA A 24 -20.17 10.56 -24.56
C ALA A 24 -20.12 9.32 -25.48
N VAL A 25 -19.02 9.16 -26.23
CA VAL A 25 -18.77 7.96 -27.03
C VAL A 25 -18.36 6.82 -26.09
N ALA A 26 -19.35 6.03 -25.68
CA ALA A 26 -19.11 4.78 -24.97
C ALA A 26 -18.41 3.78 -25.91
N MET A 27 -17.07 3.70 -25.84
CA MET A 27 -16.31 2.65 -26.51
C MET A 27 -16.33 1.38 -25.65
N PRO A 28 -16.53 0.18 -26.24
CA PRO A 28 -16.62 -1.06 -25.49
C PRO A 28 -15.26 -1.48 -24.94
N LEU A 29 -15.25 -2.03 -23.72
CA LEU A 29 -14.05 -2.64 -23.14
C LEU A 29 -13.65 -3.89 -23.92
N ALA A 30 -12.34 -4.06 -24.17
CA ALA A 30 -11.75 -5.32 -24.59
C ALA A 30 -11.66 -6.27 -23.38
N ALA A 31 -12.78 -6.86 -22.99
CA ALA A 31 -12.89 -7.69 -21.80
C ALA A 31 -12.17 -9.05 -21.96
N ARG A 32 -11.61 -9.57 -20.85
CA ARG A 32 -11.58 -11.03 -20.64
C ARG A 32 -13.03 -11.54 -20.81
N PRO A 33 -13.29 -12.73 -21.38
CA PRO A 33 -14.63 -13.13 -21.80
C PRO A 33 -15.66 -12.98 -20.68
N SER A 34 -16.40 -11.87 -20.73
CA SER A 34 -17.44 -11.57 -19.78
C SER A 34 -18.61 -12.47 -20.11
N TYR A 35 -18.81 -13.51 -19.30
CA TYR A 35 -20.13 -14.11 -19.17
C TYR A 35 -21.06 -12.98 -18.75
N ALA A 36 -21.89 -12.51 -19.69
CA ALA A 36 -22.76 -11.38 -19.41
C ALA A 36 -23.73 -11.78 -18.28
N ALA A 37 -23.73 -10.99 -17.21
CA ALA A 37 -24.52 -11.17 -15.99
C ALA A 37 -25.92 -11.71 -16.31
N THR A 38 -26.09 -13.03 -16.18
CA THR A 38 -27.26 -13.71 -16.76
C THR A 38 -28.44 -13.51 -15.83
N LEU A 39 -29.37 -12.62 -16.20
CA LEU A 39 -30.59 -12.36 -15.45
C LEU A 39 -31.37 -13.66 -15.27
N LEU A 40 -31.57 -14.08 -14.02
CA LEU A 40 -32.27 -15.30 -13.66
C LEU A 40 -33.72 -15.03 -13.29
N THR A 41 -33.96 -13.90 -12.61
CA THR A 41 -35.30 -13.46 -12.20
C THR A 41 -35.29 -11.97 -11.88
N THR A 42 -36.43 -11.33 -12.14
CA THR A 42 -36.79 -10.01 -11.58
C THR A 42 -37.98 -10.24 -10.65
N VAL A 43 -37.89 -9.79 -9.41
CA VAL A 43 -38.96 -9.87 -8.40
C VAL A 43 -39.35 -8.45 -8.02
N GLN A 44 -40.57 -8.06 -8.37
CA GLN A 44 -41.15 -6.76 -8.02
C GLN A 44 -41.44 -6.71 -6.52
N ALA A 45 -41.20 -5.60 -5.85
CA ALA A 45 -41.15 -5.56 -4.40
C ALA A 45 -42.51 -5.73 -3.71
N GLU A 46 -43.62 -5.41 -4.38
CA GLU A 46 -45.00 -5.73 -3.95
C GLU A 46 -45.32 -7.24 -3.97
N SER A 47 -44.53 -8.03 -4.72
CA SER A 47 -44.64 -9.49 -4.72
C SER A 47 -43.79 -10.18 -3.64
N MET A 48 -42.96 -9.42 -2.92
CA MET A 48 -42.16 -9.92 -1.80
C MET A 48 -42.99 -9.97 -0.52
N THR A 49 -42.70 -10.96 0.34
CA THR A 49 -43.37 -11.09 1.64
C THR A 49 -42.90 -10.01 2.60
N ASN A 50 -43.83 -9.35 3.29
CA ASN A 50 -43.54 -8.37 4.33
C ASN A 50 -42.89 -9.07 5.55
N GLY A 51 -41.70 -8.60 5.94
CA GLY A 51 -40.92 -9.13 7.07
C GLY A 51 -41.32 -8.59 8.45
N GLY A 52 -42.26 -7.64 8.50
CA GLY A 52 -42.75 -6.98 9.71
C GLY A 52 -42.30 -5.53 9.83
N GLY A 53 -42.54 -4.95 11.02
CA GLY A 53 -42.27 -3.54 11.31
C GLY A 53 -43.38 -2.60 10.82
N CYS A 54 -42.99 -1.41 10.38
CA CYS A 54 -43.84 -0.41 9.74
C CYS A 54 -44.02 -0.65 8.24
N THR A 55 -43.23 -1.56 7.64
CA THR A 55 -43.19 -1.92 6.21
C THR A 55 -44.58 -1.93 5.56
N ALA A 56 -44.76 -1.18 4.47
CA ALA A 56 -45.95 -1.26 3.62
C ALA A 56 -45.59 -1.68 2.19
N LEU A 57 -46.61 -2.12 1.43
CA LEU A 57 -46.52 -2.34 -0.01
C LEU A 57 -47.49 -1.36 -0.69
N GLN A 58 -47.03 -0.64 -1.71
CA GLN A 58 -47.81 0.37 -2.43
C GLN A 58 -47.61 0.21 -3.94
N GLN A 59 -48.66 -0.09 -4.69
CA GLN A 59 -48.60 -0.27 -6.16
C GLN A 59 -47.52 -1.28 -6.58
N ASP A 60 -46.37 -0.78 -7.02
CA ASP A 60 -45.19 -1.40 -7.63
C ASP A 60 -43.94 -1.35 -6.74
N ARG A 61 -44.10 -1.05 -5.43
CA ARG A 61 -42.97 -0.89 -4.51
C ARG A 61 -43.24 -1.36 -3.08
N ALA A 62 -42.18 -1.79 -2.41
CA ALA A 62 -42.13 -1.84 -0.96
C ALA A 62 -41.71 -0.47 -0.39
N VAL A 63 -42.24 -0.13 0.78
CA VAL A 63 -41.94 1.09 1.53
C VAL A 63 -41.48 0.72 2.93
N TYR A 64 -40.29 1.17 3.31
CA TYR A 64 -39.70 1.00 4.64
C TYR A 64 -39.69 2.37 5.35
N TYR A 65 -40.36 2.47 6.49
CA TYR A 65 -40.53 3.69 7.30
C TYR A 65 -39.75 3.66 8.61
N CYS A 66 -39.28 2.48 9.03
CA CYS A 66 -38.75 2.26 10.37
C CYS A 66 -37.53 1.32 10.36
N ASN A 67 -36.62 1.52 11.30
CA ASN A 67 -35.49 0.60 11.51
C ASN A 67 -35.93 -0.86 11.72
N ASN A 68 -35.32 -1.77 10.98
CA ASN A 68 -35.64 -3.21 10.85
C ASN A 68 -36.84 -3.57 9.96
N ASP A 69 -37.47 -2.60 9.29
CA ASP A 69 -38.40 -2.89 8.19
C ASP A 69 -37.74 -3.76 7.11
N SER A 70 -38.50 -4.67 6.52
CA SER A 70 -37.96 -5.61 5.53
C SER A 70 -39.03 -6.22 4.63
N THR A 71 -38.63 -6.58 3.42
CA THR A 71 -39.33 -7.59 2.61
C THR A 71 -38.38 -8.72 2.26
N TYR A 72 -38.93 -9.91 2.01
CA TYR A 72 -38.16 -11.07 1.59
C TYR A 72 -38.87 -11.90 0.52
N THR A 73 -38.08 -12.64 -0.25
CA THR A 73 -38.54 -13.68 -1.17
C THR A 73 -37.69 -14.93 -0.98
N SER A 74 -38.08 -16.06 -1.59
CA SER A 74 -37.26 -17.27 -1.62
C SER A 74 -36.78 -17.52 -3.04
N TYR A 75 -35.47 -17.67 -3.22
CA TYR A 75 -34.87 -17.99 -4.51
C TYR A 75 -34.11 -19.32 -4.44
N ALA A 76 -34.34 -20.18 -5.44
CA ALA A 76 -33.68 -21.47 -5.57
C ALA A 76 -32.41 -21.33 -6.42
N PHE A 77 -31.26 -21.14 -5.75
CA PHE A 77 -29.97 -21.10 -6.42
C PHE A 77 -29.63 -22.48 -6.98
N SER A 78 -29.68 -22.64 -8.30
CA SER A 78 -29.58 -23.93 -8.99
C SER A 78 -28.19 -24.58 -8.92
N GLN A 79 -27.14 -23.81 -8.67
CA GLN A 79 -25.75 -24.26 -8.68
C GLN A 79 -24.89 -23.44 -7.71
N VAL A 80 -23.63 -23.88 -7.54
CA VAL A 80 -22.58 -23.10 -6.87
C VAL A 80 -22.01 -22.10 -7.87
N GLY A 81 -21.89 -20.84 -7.50
CA GLY A 81 -21.48 -19.77 -8.41
C GLY A 81 -21.38 -18.40 -7.76
N ARG A 82 -20.86 -17.44 -8.52
CA ARG A 82 -20.90 -16.02 -8.20
C ARG A 82 -22.18 -15.42 -8.79
N TYR A 83 -22.90 -14.66 -7.99
CA TYR A 83 -24.17 -14.04 -8.32
C TYR A 83 -24.08 -12.54 -8.07
N SER A 84 -24.92 -11.76 -8.74
CA SER A 84 -25.20 -10.39 -8.31
C SER A 84 -26.68 -10.21 -8.02
N ILE A 85 -26.97 -9.29 -7.12
CA ILE A 85 -28.29 -8.74 -6.89
C ILE A 85 -28.24 -7.26 -7.26
N LYS A 86 -29.19 -6.83 -8.09
CA LYS A 86 -29.44 -5.41 -8.33
C LYS A 86 -30.75 -5.05 -7.67
N VAL A 87 -30.78 -3.92 -6.97
CA VAL A 87 -31.96 -3.43 -6.27
C VAL A 87 -32.23 -2.02 -6.77
N ARG A 88 -33.42 -1.79 -7.33
CA ARG A 88 -33.85 -0.47 -7.77
C ARG A 88 -34.65 0.20 -6.67
N GLY A 89 -34.27 1.42 -6.29
CA GLY A 89 -34.83 2.08 -5.13
C GLY A 89 -34.52 3.58 -5.03
N ALA A 90 -35.17 4.23 -4.08
CA ALA A 90 -35.09 5.67 -3.81
C ALA A 90 -35.26 5.95 -2.30
N SER A 91 -34.91 7.17 -1.90
CA SER A 91 -35.24 7.74 -0.58
C SER A 91 -36.38 8.76 -0.75
N SER A 92 -37.26 8.93 0.24
CA SER A 92 -38.31 9.97 0.18
C SER A 92 -37.78 11.40 0.25
N ALA A 93 -36.49 11.58 0.58
CA ALA A 93 -35.81 12.87 0.65
C ALA A 93 -34.41 12.82 0.00
N ALA A 94 -33.69 13.94 0.04
CA ALA A 94 -32.29 14.02 -0.38
C ALA A 94 -31.34 13.14 0.48
N ASN A 95 -31.74 12.83 1.72
CA ASN A 95 -30.98 12.04 2.68
C ASN A 95 -30.77 10.60 2.20
N ALA A 96 -29.65 10.01 2.61
CA ALA A 96 -29.30 8.62 2.38
C ALA A 96 -30.18 7.67 3.23
N ALA A 97 -30.73 6.63 2.60
CA ALA A 97 -31.40 5.52 3.27
C ALA A 97 -30.70 4.19 2.94
N GLY A 98 -30.40 3.38 3.97
CA GLY A 98 -29.51 2.22 3.87
C GLY A 98 -30.18 0.87 4.11
N ILE A 99 -30.23 0.03 3.08
CA ILE A 99 -30.73 -1.35 3.19
C ILE A 99 -29.60 -2.38 3.17
N SER A 100 -29.76 -3.43 3.96
CA SER A 100 -28.93 -4.62 3.88
C SER A 100 -29.58 -5.68 3.02
N VAL A 101 -28.79 -6.33 2.17
CA VAL A 101 -29.20 -7.56 1.50
C VAL A 101 -28.70 -8.74 2.31
N LEU A 102 -29.59 -9.67 2.63
CA LEU A 102 -29.27 -10.94 3.26
C LEU A 102 -29.68 -12.09 2.33
N VAL A 103 -28.81 -13.10 2.20
CA VAL A 103 -29.06 -14.33 1.43
C VAL A 103 -28.86 -15.53 2.35
N GLY A 104 -29.93 -16.30 2.57
CA GLY A 104 -29.94 -17.42 3.52
C GLY A 104 -29.69 -16.99 4.96
N GLY A 105 -30.05 -15.75 5.32
CA GLY A 105 -29.79 -15.14 6.63
C GLY A 105 -28.40 -14.51 6.79
N ALA A 106 -27.45 -14.77 5.90
CA ALA A 106 -26.15 -14.08 5.90
C ALA A 106 -26.25 -12.74 5.18
N LYS A 107 -25.83 -11.64 5.81
CA LYS A 107 -25.70 -10.34 5.15
C LYS A 107 -24.63 -10.42 4.07
N VAL A 108 -25.02 -10.14 2.82
CA VAL A 108 -24.11 -10.15 1.65
C VAL A 108 -23.75 -8.76 1.18
N ALA A 109 -24.58 -7.75 1.47
CA ALA A 109 -24.34 -6.37 1.05
C ALA A 109 -25.01 -5.34 1.98
N GLY A 110 -24.54 -4.09 1.88
CA GLY A 110 -25.29 -2.89 2.21
C GLY A 110 -25.41 -2.02 0.96
N LEU A 111 -26.60 -1.52 0.66
CA LEU A 111 -26.91 -0.67 -0.49
C LEU A 111 -27.55 0.63 0.01
N THR A 112 -27.19 1.75 -0.59
CA THR A 112 -27.65 3.09 -0.15
C THR A 112 -28.34 3.82 -1.30
N PHE A 113 -29.52 4.36 -1.04
CA PHE A 113 -30.24 5.22 -1.98
C PHE A 113 -30.26 6.66 -1.47
N THR A 114 -29.97 7.63 -2.34
CA THR A 114 -29.95 9.07 -2.02
C THR A 114 -30.84 9.84 -2.99
N GLY A 115 -31.79 10.62 -2.48
CA GLY A 115 -32.72 11.36 -3.32
C GLY A 115 -33.94 10.54 -3.78
N THR A 116 -34.92 11.27 -4.31
CA THR A 116 -36.21 10.76 -4.78
C THR A 116 -36.19 10.12 -6.18
N ALA A 117 -35.04 10.16 -6.85
CA ALA A 117 -34.86 9.50 -8.14
C ALA A 117 -34.51 8.02 -7.93
N PHE A 118 -35.27 7.11 -8.55
CA PHE A 118 -34.98 5.69 -8.49
C PHE A 118 -33.66 5.35 -9.20
N THR A 119 -32.69 4.91 -8.41
CA THR A 119 -31.38 4.43 -8.89
C THR A 119 -31.30 2.91 -8.70
N THR A 120 -30.50 2.24 -9.52
CA THR A 120 -30.22 0.81 -9.37
C THR A 120 -28.87 0.65 -8.70
N GLN A 121 -28.86 0.15 -7.47
CA GLN A 121 -27.66 -0.25 -6.74
C GLN A 121 -27.43 -1.74 -6.95
N SER A 122 -26.19 -2.22 -6.80
CA SER A 122 -25.87 -3.63 -7.03
C SER A 122 -24.78 -4.14 -6.11
N ALA A 123 -24.83 -5.43 -5.77
CA ALA A 123 -23.78 -6.13 -5.05
C ALA A 123 -23.56 -7.54 -5.60
N ILE A 124 -22.33 -8.03 -5.47
CA ILE A 124 -21.89 -9.36 -5.88
C ILE A 124 -21.72 -10.24 -4.64
N PHE A 125 -22.10 -11.51 -4.73
CA PHE A 125 -21.97 -12.48 -3.64
C PHE A 125 -21.79 -13.91 -4.17
N ASP A 126 -21.07 -14.73 -3.41
CA ASP A 126 -20.83 -16.13 -3.76
C ASP A 126 -21.78 -17.08 -3.04
N VAL A 127 -22.40 -17.99 -3.80
CA VAL A 127 -23.28 -19.03 -3.28
C VAL A 127 -22.53 -20.35 -3.27
N THR A 128 -22.03 -20.72 -2.09
CA THR A 128 -21.22 -21.94 -1.85
C THR A 128 -22.04 -23.22 -1.75
N SER A 129 -23.37 -23.12 -1.70
CA SER A 129 -24.30 -24.26 -1.69
C SER A 129 -25.60 -23.89 -2.41
N GLY A 130 -25.97 -24.67 -3.42
CA GLY A 130 -27.26 -24.53 -4.10
C GLY A 130 -28.46 -24.87 -3.19
N GLY A 131 -29.66 -24.68 -3.72
CA GLY A 131 -30.93 -24.88 -3.02
C GLY A 131 -31.68 -23.57 -2.74
N SER A 132 -32.83 -23.68 -2.07
CA SER A 132 -33.62 -22.50 -1.68
C SER A 132 -32.92 -21.70 -0.59
N LYS A 133 -32.82 -20.39 -0.78
CA LYS A 133 -32.37 -19.42 0.22
C LYS A 133 -33.38 -18.28 0.26
N GLU A 134 -33.64 -17.74 1.45
CA GLU A 134 -34.31 -16.45 1.58
C GLU A 134 -33.41 -15.35 1.00
N ILE A 135 -33.96 -14.45 0.18
CA ILE A 135 -33.35 -13.16 -0.16
C ILE A 135 -34.17 -12.09 0.56
N ARG A 136 -33.58 -11.42 1.55
CA ARG A 136 -34.22 -10.38 2.36
C ARG A 136 -33.53 -9.03 2.14
N LEU A 137 -34.34 -8.00 1.92
CA LEU A 137 -33.93 -6.61 2.02
C LEU A 137 -34.38 -6.08 3.38
N LYS A 138 -33.47 -5.45 4.14
CA LYS A 138 -33.75 -4.94 5.49
C LYS A 138 -33.21 -3.52 5.66
N LEU A 139 -34.05 -2.56 6.00
CA LEU A 139 -33.65 -1.23 6.45
C LEU A 139 -32.94 -1.36 7.81
N GLU A 140 -31.65 -1.00 7.87
CA GLU A 140 -30.86 -1.08 9.12
C GLU A 140 -30.53 0.29 9.72
N THR A 141 -30.56 1.34 8.91
CA THR A 141 -30.38 2.73 9.35
C THR A 141 -31.34 3.67 8.63
N ASP A 142 -32.44 3.99 9.32
CA ASP A 142 -33.25 5.20 9.15
C ASP A 142 -33.07 6.10 10.39
N ASN A 143 -33.19 7.41 10.19
CA ASN A 143 -33.09 8.45 11.21
C ASN A 143 -34.46 9.01 11.66
N GLY A 144 -35.55 8.30 11.35
CA GLY A 144 -36.93 8.67 11.66
C GLY A 144 -37.50 9.78 10.79
N GLN A 145 -36.94 10.02 9.59
CA GLN A 145 -37.31 11.16 8.74
C GLN A 145 -37.46 10.86 7.24
N ASN A 146 -37.08 9.68 6.74
CA ASN A 146 -37.14 9.41 5.29
C ASN A 146 -37.45 7.93 5.00
N ASP A 147 -38.46 7.69 4.17
CA ASP A 147 -38.85 6.35 3.75
C ASP A 147 -37.85 5.81 2.71
N THR A 148 -37.57 4.51 2.75
CA THR A 148 -36.94 3.83 1.60
C THR A 148 -38.00 3.24 0.70
N TYR A 149 -37.92 3.51 -0.60
CA TYR A 149 -38.71 2.81 -1.62
C TYR A 149 -37.84 1.78 -2.33
N VAL A 150 -38.35 0.56 -2.50
CA VAL A 150 -37.76 -0.47 -3.37
C VAL A 150 -38.79 -0.84 -4.44
N ASP A 151 -38.40 -0.69 -5.70
CA ASP A 151 -39.17 -1.01 -6.91
C ASP A 151 -39.07 -2.51 -7.22
N TYR A 152 -37.85 -3.00 -7.52
CA TYR A 152 -37.61 -4.42 -7.74
C TYR A 152 -36.21 -4.88 -7.31
N ILE A 153 -36.05 -6.21 -7.24
CA ILE A 153 -34.75 -6.88 -7.28
C ILE A 153 -34.57 -7.67 -8.57
N GLU A 154 -33.37 -7.64 -9.13
CA GLU A 154 -32.89 -8.58 -10.16
C GLU A 154 -31.84 -9.50 -9.54
N VAL A 155 -31.92 -10.81 -9.78
CA VAL A 155 -30.84 -11.75 -9.45
C VAL A 155 -30.17 -12.21 -10.74
N HIS A 156 -28.86 -12.04 -10.83
CA HIS A 156 -28.04 -12.48 -11.95
C HIS A 156 -27.06 -13.57 -11.53
N HIS A 157 -26.73 -14.47 -12.45
CA HIS A 157 -25.57 -15.36 -12.34
C HIS A 157 -24.40 -14.76 -13.13
N GLU A 158 -23.30 -14.49 -12.43
CA GLU A 158 -22.07 -13.93 -13.01
C GLU A 158 -21.14 -15.03 -13.57
N GLY A 159 -21.23 -16.25 -13.02
CA GLY A 159 -20.41 -17.38 -13.44
C GLY A 159 -20.03 -18.30 -12.29
N ALA A 160 -19.00 -19.12 -12.51
CA ALA A 160 -18.34 -19.81 -11.41
C ALA A 160 -17.74 -18.79 -10.42
N ILE A 161 -17.64 -19.17 -9.14
CA ILE A 161 -16.85 -18.42 -8.16
C ILE A 161 -15.41 -18.35 -8.69
N PRO A 162 -14.81 -17.15 -8.87
CA PRO A 162 -13.42 -17.05 -9.32
C PRO A 162 -12.50 -17.81 -8.37
N PRO A 163 -11.51 -18.57 -8.88
CA PRO A 163 -10.48 -19.11 -8.00
C PRO A 163 -9.80 -17.94 -7.29
N PRO A 164 -9.62 -17.98 -5.95
CA PRO A 164 -8.93 -16.91 -5.26
C PRO A 164 -7.50 -16.77 -5.83
N PRO A 165 -6.96 -15.55 -5.91
CA PRO A 165 -5.58 -15.35 -6.33
C PRO A 165 -4.60 -16.14 -5.46
N PRO A 166 -3.36 -16.37 -5.93
CA PRO A 166 -2.27 -16.85 -5.07
C PRO A 166 -2.22 -16.07 -3.76
N ALA A 167 -1.81 -16.71 -2.68
CA ALA A 167 -1.74 -16.02 -1.39
C ALA A 167 -0.85 -14.75 -1.50
N PRO A 168 -1.22 -13.63 -0.85
CA PRO A 168 -0.45 -12.40 -0.96
C PRO A 168 0.98 -12.62 -0.51
N ASN A 169 1.93 -11.93 -1.16
CA ASN A 169 3.34 -12.04 -0.86
C ASN A 169 3.90 -10.68 -0.37
N PRO A 170 3.88 -10.41 0.94
CA PRO A 170 4.41 -9.17 1.50
C PRO A 170 5.90 -9.03 1.22
N PRO A 171 6.39 -7.81 0.94
CA PRO A 171 7.70 -7.58 0.36
C PRO A 171 8.85 -8.13 1.22
N SER A 172 9.90 -8.59 0.57
CA SER A 172 11.20 -8.90 1.20
C SER A 172 12.15 -7.68 1.22
N THR A 173 11.73 -6.55 0.66
CA THR A 173 12.44 -5.27 0.65
C THR A 173 11.40 -4.15 0.61
N GLY A 174 11.30 -3.37 1.68
CA GLY A 174 10.24 -2.37 1.84
C GLY A 174 10.27 -1.25 0.80
N ALA A 175 9.12 -0.64 0.57
CA ALA A 175 8.89 0.40 -0.45
C ALA A 175 9.83 1.61 -0.35
N PHE A 176 10.38 1.93 0.84
CA PHE A 176 11.43 2.96 0.95
C PHE A 176 12.68 2.60 0.15
N ALA A 177 13.12 1.33 0.21
CA ALA A 177 14.34 0.86 -0.42
C ALA A 177 14.12 0.41 -1.87
N SER A 178 12.96 -0.22 -2.17
CA SER A 178 12.64 -0.71 -3.51
C SER A 178 12.00 0.32 -4.44
N GLY A 179 11.37 1.37 -3.89
CA GLY A 179 10.48 2.28 -4.64
C GLY A 179 9.14 1.65 -5.05
N VAL A 180 8.92 0.37 -4.77
CA VAL A 180 7.75 -0.39 -5.20
C VAL A 180 6.71 -0.45 -4.07
N TYR A 181 5.54 0.11 -4.34
CA TYR A 181 4.35 0.01 -3.48
C TYR A 181 3.42 -1.07 -4.03
N ARG A 182 2.71 -1.80 -3.15
CA ARG A 182 1.79 -2.87 -3.56
C ARG A 182 0.40 -2.31 -3.84
N ASP A 183 -0.13 -2.59 -5.03
CA ASP A 183 -1.54 -2.43 -5.34
C ASP A 183 -2.26 -3.76 -5.03
N LEU A 184 -2.83 -3.84 -3.83
CA LEU A 184 -3.60 -4.99 -3.37
C LEU A 184 -4.87 -5.21 -4.18
N PHE A 185 -5.46 -4.15 -4.76
CA PHE A 185 -6.65 -4.29 -5.59
C PHE A 185 -6.31 -4.96 -6.93
N ARG A 186 -5.19 -4.60 -7.56
CA ARG A 186 -4.72 -5.25 -8.80
C ARG A 186 -4.03 -6.59 -8.57
N GLU A 187 -3.49 -6.86 -7.38
CA GLU A 187 -3.12 -8.23 -6.97
C GLU A 187 -4.36 -9.12 -6.76
N TRP A 188 -5.45 -8.57 -6.19
CA TRP A 188 -6.71 -9.27 -5.96
C TRP A 188 -7.50 -9.53 -7.25
N ASP A 189 -7.71 -8.50 -8.07
CA ASP A 189 -8.32 -8.59 -9.38
C ASP A 189 -7.41 -7.95 -10.45
N PRO A 190 -6.58 -8.74 -11.13
CA PRO A 190 -5.73 -8.28 -12.23
C PRO A 190 -6.48 -7.78 -13.48
N SER A 191 -7.81 -7.66 -13.47
CA SER A 191 -8.59 -6.94 -14.48
C SER A 191 -8.85 -5.47 -14.12
N LEU A 192 -8.62 -5.07 -12.86
CA LEU A 192 -8.65 -3.66 -12.47
C LEU A 192 -7.49 -2.89 -13.13
N THR A 193 -7.81 -1.68 -13.55
CA THR A 193 -6.88 -0.75 -14.21
C THR A 193 -6.62 0.45 -13.31
N ASP A 194 -5.48 1.11 -13.51
CA ASP A 194 -5.09 2.30 -12.73
C ASP A 194 -6.14 3.41 -12.84
N ALA A 195 -6.82 3.51 -14.00
CA ALA A 195 -7.94 4.42 -14.20
C ALA A 195 -9.17 4.07 -13.35
N ALA A 196 -9.48 2.79 -13.15
CA ALA A 196 -10.58 2.35 -12.28
C ALA A 196 -10.26 2.60 -10.80
N VAL A 197 -9.03 2.32 -10.37
CA VAL A 197 -8.54 2.60 -9.01
C VAL A 197 -8.52 4.12 -8.74
N THR A 198 -8.01 4.91 -9.69
CA THR A 198 -8.04 6.39 -9.64
C THR A 198 -9.47 6.93 -9.58
N ALA A 199 -10.41 6.38 -10.34
CA ALA A 199 -11.82 6.76 -10.29
C ALA A 199 -12.47 6.43 -8.93
N LYS A 200 -12.11 5.29 -8.33
CA LYS A 200 -12.53 4.91 -6.97
C LYS A 200 -12.02 5.92 -5.95
N LEU A 201 -10.72 6.27 -5.96
CA LEU A 201 -10.14 7.28 -5.07
C LEU A 201 -10.75 8.67 -5.25
N ASN A 202 -10.97 9.12 -6.50
CA ASN A 202 -11.63 10.39 -6.77
C ASN A 202 -13.08 10.42 -6.27
N THR A 203 -13.79 9.28 -6.26
CA THR A 203 -15.15 9.20 -5.67
C THR A 203 -15.14 9.48 -4.17
N TYR A 204 -14.11 9.03 -3.44
CA TYR A 204 -13.92 9.36 -2.02
C TYR A 204 -13.50 10.82 -1.83
N TRP A 205 -12.62 11.34 -2.69
CA TRP A 205 -12.22 12.75 -2.68
C TRP A 205 -13.42 13.68 -2.87
N ASP A 206 -14.23 13.46 -3.90
CA ASP A 206 -15.34 14.34 -4.20
C ASP A 206 -16.46 14.27 -3.15
N HIS A 207 -16.75 13.07 -2.63
CA HIS A 207 -17.76 12.89 -1.57
C HIS A 207 -17.37 13.58 -0.25
N PHE A 208 -16.08 13.57 0.14
CA PHE A 208 -15.63 14.12 1.42
C PHE A 208 -15.04 15.53 1.37
N PHE A 209 -14.37 15.92 0.28
CA PHE A 209 -13.60 17.17 0.19
C PHE A 209 -14.21 18.24 -0.74
N THR A 210 -14.80 17.86 -1.88
CA THR A 210 -15.34 18.85 -2.84
C THR A 210 -16.86 19.05 -2.71
N SER A 211 -17.57 18.05 -2.18
CA SER A 211 -19.01 18.08 -1.89
C SER A 211 -19.42 19.23 -0.96
N THR A 212 -20.51 19.91 -1.31
CA THR A 212 -21.20 20.91 -0.46
C THR A 212 -22.32 20.29 0.39
N ASP A 213 -22.58 18.99 0.26
CA ASP A 213 -23.67 18.27 0.93
C ASP A 213 -23.29 17.87 2.36
N ASP A 214 -24.00 18.45 3.35
CA ASP A 214 -23.80 18.22 4.78
C ASP A 214 -24.21 16.80 5.28
N ALA A 215 -24.81 15.96 4.44
CA ALA A 215 -24.97 14.52 4.72
C ALA A 215 -23.75 13.67 4.28
N LYS A 216 -22.84 14.25 3.47
CA LYS A 216 -21.69 13.56 2.84
C LYS A 216 -20.33 14.12 3.29
N ARG A 217 -20.11 15.43 3.16
CA ARG A 217 -18.79 16.05 3.29
C ARG A 217 -18.18 15.90 4.68
N LEU A 218 -16.85 15.97 4.74
CA LEU A 218 -16.07 16.07 5.98
C LEU A 218 -15.18 17.31 6.03
N TYR A 219 -14.79 17.85 4.87
CA TYR A 219 -14.06 19.11 4.74
C TYR A 219 -15.00 20.32 4.76
N TYR A 220 -14.69 21.31 5.58
CA TYR A 220 -15.48 22.53 5.76
C TYR A 220 -14.60 23.78 5.56
N PRO A 221 -14.78 24.52 4.45
CA PRO A 221 -14.17 25.83 4.29
C PRO A 221 -14.62 26.80 5.39
N ALA A 222 -13.66 27.48 6.01
CA ALA A 222 -13.81 28.33 7.20
C ALA A 222 -13.38 29.79 6.94
N GLY A 223 -13.46 30.24 5.68
CA GLY A 223 -13.04 31.58 5.26
C GLY A 223 -11.54 31.67 4.96
N SER A 224 -10.91 32.76 5.40
CA SER A 224 -9.48 33.03 5.18
C SER A 224 -8.89 33.96 6.25
N ASN A 225 -7.57 33.94 6.37
CA ASN A 225 -6.77 34.85 7.20
C ASN A 225 -5.56 35.38 6.40
N ALA A 226 -4.59 35.98 7.08
CA ALA A 226 -3.37 36.51 6.45
C ALA A 226 -2.49 35.47 5.72
N ASN A 227 -2.62 34.18 6.05
CA ASN A 227 -1.91 33.08 5.39
C ASN A 227 -2.69 32.51 4.19
N GLY A 228 -3.91 32.97 3.92
CA GLY A 228 -4.79 32.45 2.86
C GLY A 228 -6.02 31.71 3.39
N ALA A 229 -6.48 30.71 2.64
CA ALA A 229 -7.69 29.95 2.94
C ALA A 229 -7.62 29.20 4.28
N LEU A 230 -8.77 28.95 4.88
CA LEU A 230 -8.95 28.18 6.12
C LEU A 230 -9.98 27.07 5.87
N ALA A 231 -9.75 25.88 6.43
CA ALA A 231 -10.72 24.80 6.45
C ALA A 231 -10.47 23.85 7.63
N TYR A 232 -11.47 23.08 8.04
CA TYR A 232 -11.33 22.01 9.03
C TYR A 232 -11.97 20.70 8.56
N ILE A 233 -11.57 19.59 9.18
CA ILE A 233 -12.31 18.33 9.12
C ILE A 233 -13.27 18.27 10.31
N LYS A 234 -14.55 18.06 10.05
CA LYS A 234 -15.59 18.00 11.08
C LYS A 234 -15.78 16.58 11.60
N ASP A 235 -15.75 16.39 12.91
CA ASP A 235 -16.40 15.24 13.54
C ASP A 235 -17.93 15.42 13.44
N THR A 236 -18.56 14.54 12.67
CA THR A 236 -19.99 14.58 12.38
C THR A 236 -20.85 13.92 13.47
N GLY A 237 -20.25 13.14 14.36
CA GLY A 237 -20.92 12.47 15.48
C GLY A 237 -20.84 13.27 16.78
N ASN A 238 -19.68 13.85 17.08
CA ASN A 238 -19.44 14.67 18.27
C ASN A 238 -19.62 16.18 18.04
N ASN A 239 -19.78 16.59 16.77
CA ASN A 239 -19.98 17.98 16.36
C ASN A 239 -18.85 18.90 16.89
N ASP A 240 -17.61 18.50 16.60
CA ASP A 240 -16.36 19.18 16.94
C ASP A 240 -15.34 19.10 15.79
N VAL A 241 -14.14 19.62 16.02
CA VAL A 241 -12.95 19.47 15.17
C VAL A 241 -11.85 18.80 15.99
N ARG A 242 -11.14 17.82 15.42
CA ARG A 242 -10.11 17.03 16.13
C ARG A 242 -8.74 17.11 15.50
N SER A 243 -7.70 17.02 16.33
CA SER A 243 -6.29 17.00 15.87
C SER A 243 -6.07 15.86 14.88
N GLU A 244 -6.46 14.64 15.29
CA GLU A 244 -6.64 13.43 14.48
C GLU A 244 -7.27 13.73 13.11
N GLY A 245 -8.51 14.25 13.09
CA GLY A 245 -9.26 14.45 11.86
C GLY A 245 -8.60 15.43 10.89
N VAL A 246 -8.03 16.53 11.40
CA VAL A 246 -7.36 17.54 10.57
C VAL A 246 -6.00 17.02 10.07
N SER A 247 -5.25 16.27 10.89
CA SER A 247 -3.97 15.68 10.49
C SER A 247 -4.15 14.53 9.48
N TYR A 248 -5.18 13.70 9.64
CA TYR A 248 -5.58 12.67 8.67
C TYR A 248 -6.06 13.32 7.36
N GLY A 249 -6.82 14.43 7.45
CA GLY A 249 -7.21 15.23 6.30
C GLY A 249 -6.01 15.81 5.54
N MET A 250 -4.99 16.29 6.24
CA MET A 250 -3.71 16.72 5.66
C MET A 250 -2.96 15.55 5.02
N MET A 251 -2.91 14.39 5.67
CA MET A 251 -2.27 13.19 5.11
C MET A 251 -2.96 12.74 3.80
N ILE A 252 -4.28 12.65 3.78
CA ILE A 252 -5.07 12.35 2.57
C ILE A 252 -4.79 13.40 1.48
N ALA A 253 -4.79 14.69 1.83
CA ALA A 253 -4.55 15.77 0.88
C ALA A 253 -3.14 15.73 0.27
N VAL A 254 -2.08 15.44 1.04
CA VAL A 254 -0.71 15.34 0.48
C VAL A 254 -0.53 14.10 -0.39
N GLN A 255 -1.12 12.95 -0.03
CA GLN A 255 -1.09 11.75 -0.87
C GLN A 255 -1.89 11.94 -2.18
N MET A 256 -3.05 12.60 -2.13
CA MET A 256 -3.89 12.93 -3.30
C MET A 256 -3.38 14.12 -4.14
N ASN A 257 -2.23 14.72 -3.81
CA ASN A 257 -1.64 15.90 -4.48
C ASN A 257 -2.49 17.19 -4.41
N LYS A 258 -3.13 17.45 -3.26
CA LYS A 258 -4.14 18.51 -3.05
C LYS A 258 -3.61 19.63 -2.15
N ASN A 259 -2.68 20.42 -2.70
CA ASN A 259 -1.95 21.44 -1.92
C ASN A 259 -2.86 22.55 -1.35
N ALA A 260 -3.91 22.97 -2.06
CA ALA A 260 -4.78 24.04 -1.60
C ALA A 260 -5.58 23.64 -0.35
N GLU A 261 -6.11 22.42 -0.36
CA GLU A 261 -6.88 21.81 0.72
C GLU A 261 -5.97 21.46 1.91
N PHE A 262 -4.77 20.93 1.64
CA PHE A 262 -3.72 20.75 2.66
C PHE A 262 -3.41 22.06 3.38
N ASN A 263 -3.16 23.13 2.63
CA ASN A 263 -2.81 24.43 3.18
C ASN A 263 -3.96 25.06 3.98
N ALA A 264 -5.21 24.87 3.54
CA ALA A 264 -6.39 25.34 4.28
C ALA A 264 -6.58 24.63 5.62
N LEU A 265 -6.38 23.30 5.66
CA LEU A 265 -6.40 22.50 6.89
C LEU A 265 -5.27 22.88 7.84
N TRP A 266 -4.04 22.93 7.32
CA TRP A 266 -2.86 23.27 8.10
C TRP A 266 -2.94 24.68 8.69
N ASN A 267 -3.37 25.66 7.89
CA ASN A 267 -3.58 27.02 8.35
C ASN A 267 -4.61 27.08 9.49
N TRP A 268 -5.68 26.28 9.47
CA TRP A 268 -6.65 26.24 10.57
C TRP A 268 -6.05 25.62 11.84
N ALA A 269 -5.41 24.44 11.74
CA ALA A 269 -4.74 23.79 12.86
C ALA A 269 -3.69 24.71 13.52
N LYS A 270 -2.80 25.31 12.71
CA LYS A 270 -1.75 26.24 13.15
C LYS A 270 -2.30 27.58 13.68
N THR A 271 -3.45 28.04 13.19
CA THR A 271 -4.08 29.30 13.65
C THR A 271 -4.87 29.12 14.94
N TYR A 272 -5.57 28.00 15.12
CA TYR A 272 -6.56 27.84 16.18
C TYR A 272 -6.22 26.76 17.21
N MET A 273 -5.75 25.59 16.75
CA MET A 273 -5.51 24.45 17.63
C MET A 273 -4.13 24.50 18.30
N ARG A 274 -3.09 24.95 17.58
CA ARG A 274 -1.71 24.98 18.11
C ARG A 274 -1.57 26.06 19.19
N HIS A 275 -1.22 25.65 20.40
CA HIS A 275 -0.94 26.52 21.54
C HIS A 275 0.27 27.41 21.28
N LYS A 276 0.17 28.69 21.69
CA LYS A 276 1.16 29.74 21.38
C LYS A 276 1.91 30.27 22.61
N THR A 277 1.44 29.91 23.80
CA THR A 277 1.93 30.39 25.10
C THR A 277 1.66 29.33 26.18
N GLY A 278 2.32 29.47 27.34
CA GLY A 278 2.15 28.55 28.48
C GLY A 278 2.78 27.15 28.26
N PRO A 279 2.66 26.24 29.24
CA PRO A 279 3.38 24.95 29.23
C PRO A 279 2.97 23.99 28.10
N ARG A 280 1.81 24.21 27.46
CA ARG A 280 1.35 23.47 26.28
C ARG A 280 1.80 24.06 24.95
N SER A 281 2.43 25.24 24.94
CA SER A 281 2.89 25.93 23.73
C SER A 281 3.62 24.97 22.79
N GLY A 282 3.20 24.91 21.54
CA GLY A 282 3.73 23.97 20.54
C GLY A 282 2.85 22.74 20.26
N TYR A 283 2.12 22.22 21.26
CA TYR A 283 1.11 21.16 21.06
C TYR A 283 -0.21 21.73 20.51
N PHE A 284 -1.08 20.85 20.02
CA PHE A 284 -2.40 21.18 19.46
C PHE A 284 -3.50 20.71 20.41
N CYS A 285 -4.51 21.53 20.70
CA CYS A 285 -5.66 21.07 21.48
C CYS A 285 -6.44 19.99 20.70
N TRP A 286 -6.75 18.86 21.35
CA TRP A 286 -7.25 17.66 20.67
C TRP A 286 -8.69 17.82 20.17
N GLN A 287 -9.47 18.68 20.83
CA GLN A 287 -10.86 18.97 20.52
C GLN A 287 -11.08 20.49 20.47
N ALA A 288 -11.68 20.99 19.37
CA ALA A 288 -12.00 22.39 19.17
C ALA A 288 -13.42 22.60 18.60
N ASP A 289 -13.98 23.78 18.83
CA ASP A 289 -15.18 24.29 18.18
C ASP A 289 -14.89 24.84 16.77
N PHE A 290 -15.91 24.91 15.92
CA PHE A 290 -15.80 25.40 14.53
C PHE A 290 -15.34 26.86 14.39
N ASN A 291 -15.37 27.64 15.49
CA ASN A 291 -14.85 29.00 15.57
C ASN A 291 -13.34 29.05 15.93
N GLY A 292 -12.73 27.90 16.23
CA GLY A 292 -11.33 27.78 16.65
C GLY A 292 -11.07 27.93 18.16
N SER A 293 -12.10 27.85 19.01
CA SER A 293 -11.91 27.73 20.47
C SER A 293 -11.62 26.28 20.86
N CYS A 294 -10.55 26.02 21.62
CA CYS A 294 -10.30 24.71 22.21
C CYS A 294 -11.38 24.36 23.25
N ARG A 295 -11.85 23.11 23.25
CA ARG A 295 -12.77 22.55 24.26
C ARG A 295 -12.02 21.85 25.40
N ASP A 296 -10.90 21.21 25.07
CA ASP A 296 -9.92 20.65 25.98
C ASP A 296 -8.53 20.99 25.44
N ASP A 297 -7.70 21.65 26.26
CA ASP A 297 -6.38 22.13 25.86
C ASP A 297 -5.34 21.02 25.68
N ASN A 298 -5.57 19.81 26.18
CA ASN A 298 -4.64 18.69 26.00
C ASN A 298 -4.55 18.25 24.52
N PRO A 299 -3.41 17.70 24.05
CA PRO A 299 -3.33 17.04 22.75
C PRO A 299 -3.72 15.55 22.83
N ALA A 300 -4.00 14.96 21.67
CA ALA A 300 -4.06 13.51 21.46
C ALA A 300 -2.92 13.15 20.51
N SER A 301 -2.02 12.26 20.95
CA SER A 301 -0.66 12.19 20.42
C SER A 301 -0.59 11.87 18.92
N ASP A 302 -1.46 11.01 18.41
CA ASP A 302 -1.50 10.63 17.00
C ASP A 302 -1.76 11.80 16.04
N GLY A 303 -2.47 12.83 16.52
CA GLY A 303 -2.66 14.10 15.82
C GLY A 303 -1.33 14.73 15.43
N GLU A 304 -0.46 14.98 16.40
CA GLU A 304 0.89 15.51 16.22
C GLU A 304 1.78 14.61 15.33
N GLU A 305 1.71 13.29 15.49
CA GLU A 305 2.49 12.32 14.72
C GLU A 305 2.14 12.36 13.21
N TYR A 306 0.83 12.44 12.90
CA TYR A 306 0.35 12.63 11.54
C TYR A 306 0.61 14.05 11.02
N PHE A 307 0.49 15.11 11.85
CA PHE A 307 0.82 16.48 11.45
C PHE A 307 2.29 16.59 11.00
N ALA A 308 3.23 16.14 11.83
CA ALA A 308 4.65 16.18 11.50
C ALA A 308 4.97 15.43 10.21
N THR A 309 4.43 14.21 10.04
CA THR A 309 4.69 13.38 8.87
C THR A 309 4.07 13.94 7.59
N ALA A 310 2.82 14.43 7.66
CA ALA A 310 2.15 15.07 6.53
C ALA A 310 2.87 16.37 6.09
N LEU A 311 3.43 17.11 7.04
CA LEU A 311 4.25 18.31 6.75
C LEU A 311 5.61 17.97 6.12
N PHE A 312 6.30 16.92 6.57
CA PHE A 312 7.49 16.43 5.85
C PHE A 312 7.14 16.05 4.40
N PHE A 313 6.07 15.29 4.19
CA PHE A 313 5.61 14.93 2.85
C PHE A 313 5.23 16.15 2.00
N ALA A 314 4.61 17.18 2.57
CA ALA A 314 4.27 18.41 1.86
C ALA A 314 5.53 19.17 1.39
N GLY A 315 6.50 19.36 2.28
CA GLY A 315 7.77 20.02 1.95
C GLY A 315 8.62 19.23 0.96
N HIS A 316 8.52 17.90 0.96
CA HIS A 316 9.17 17.03 -0.02
C HIS A 316 8.45 17.04 -1.37
N ARG A 317 7.12 16.92 -1.39
CA ARG A 317 6.31 16.81 -2.62
C ARG A 317 6.16 18.14 -3.37
N TRP A 318 6.12 19.26 -2.66
CA TRP A 318 5.82 20.58 -3.24
C TRP A 318 6.92 21.62 -3.02
N GLY A 319 7.97 21.29 -2.26
CA GLY A 319 8.96 22.25 -1.77
C GLY A 319 8.43 23.06 -0.58
N ASN A 320 9.33 23.69 0.19
CA ASN A 320 8.95 24.57 1.28
C ASN A 320 8.54 25.96 0.75
N GLY A 321 7.42 26.47 1.27
CA GLY A 321 6.99 27.86 1.12
C GLY A 321 7.59 28.77 2.18
N SER A 322 6.82 29.76 2.64
CA SER A 322 7.24 30.74 3.64
C SER A 322 6.29 30.82 4.83
N GLY A 323 6.80 31.28 5.98
CA GLY A 323 6.03 31.34 7.22
C GLY A 323 5.56 29.94 7.63
N ILE A 324 4.25 29.79 7.86
CA ILE A 324 3.68 28.48 8.23
C ILE A 324 3.79 27.43 7.11
N TYR A 325 4.07 27.82 5.86
CA TYR A 325 4.23 26.91 4.73
C TYR A 325 5.68 26.48 4.50
N ASP A 326 6.63 26.84 5.37
CA ASP A 326 7.89 26.10 5.47
C ASP A 326 7.65 24.77 6.21
N TYR A 327 7.09 23.82 5.47
CA TYR A 327 6.51 22.61 6.03
C TYR A 327 7.54 21.77 6.79
N THR A 328 8.79 21.64 6.28
CA THR A 328 9.81 20.87 7.01
C THR A 328 10.29 21.55 8.30
N THR A 329 10.27 22.89 8.36
CA THR A 329 10.59 23.62 9.60
C THR A 329 9.48 23.48 10.63
N GLU A 330 8.21 23.56 10.21
CA GLU A 330 7.06 23.29 11.09
C GLU A 330 7.02 21.83 11.56
N ALA A 331 7.30 20.85 10.70
CA ALA A 331 7.40 19.44 11.06
C ALA A 331 8.48 19.19 12.13
N ASN A 332 9.68 19.74 11.94
CA ASN A 332 10.76 19.65 12.92
C ASN A 332 10.44 20.39 14.23
N SER A 333 9.71 21.51 14.17
CA SER A 333 9.21 22.18 15.38
C SER A 333 8.26 21.26 16.17
N ILE A 334 7.38 20.51 15.50
CA ILE A 334 6.47 19.56 16.15
C ILE A 334 7.25 18.38 16.76
N LEU A 335 8.19 17.77 16.04
CA LEU A 335 9.03 16.70 16.61
C LEU A 335 9.83 17.15 17.84
N ASN A 336 10.39 18.37 17.80
CA ASN A 336 11.08 18.96 18.94
C ASN A 336 10.13 19.19 20.12
N ASP A 337 8.89 19.65 19.87
CA ASP A 337 7.86 19.79 20.91
C ASP A 337 7.46 18.44 21.51
N MET A 338 7.33 17.39 20.70
CA MET A 338 6.96 16.03 21.14
C MET A 338 8.02 15.38 22.04
N LEU A 339 9.31 15.51 21.69
CA LEU A 339 10.40 14.85 22.39
C LEU A 339 11.04 15.69 23.50
N HIS A 340 10.93 17.02 23.46
CA HIS A 340 11.64 17.95 24.37
C HIS A 340 10.74 18.92 25.15
N LYS A 341 9.43 18.67 25.25
CA LYS A 341 8.50 19.51 26.04
C LYS A 341 8.99 19.79 27.45
N GLU A 342 9.52 18.78 28.14
CA GLU A 342 10.06 18.95 29.49
C GLU A 342 11.36 19.78 29.50
N ASP A 343 12.25 19.60 28.53
CA ASP A 343 13.47 20.43 28.45
C ASP A 343 13.13 21.90 28.15
N ILE A 344 12.15 22.12 27.26
CA ILE A 344 11.64 23.44 26.85
C ILE A 344 10.95 24.15 28.02
N ASN A 345 10.21 23.42 28.85
CA ASN A 345 9.52 23.94 30.03
C ASN A 345 10.42 24.03 31.28
N GLY A 346 11.64 23.47 31.27
CA GLY A 346 12.51 23.38 32.45
C GLY A 346 12.11 22.29 33.46
N GLY A 347 11.29 21.33 33.03
CA GLY A 347 10.70 20.24 33.81
C GLY A 347 9.26 19.96 33.41
N VAL A 348 8.57 19.14 34.20
CA VAL A 348 7.11 18.96 34.10
C VAL A 348 6.43 20.18 34.73
N VAL A 349 5.66 20.93 33.93
CA VAL A 349 4.98 22.17 34.36
C VAL A 349 3.50 22.09 33.98
N ASP A 350 2.61 22.47 34.90
CA ASP A 350 1.15 22.28 34.81
C ASP A 350 0.75 20.85 34.39
N SER A 351 1.51 19.88 34.90
CA SER A 351 1.46 18.44 34.57
C SER A 351 1.72 18.09 33.10
N VAL A 352 2.17 19.03 32.26
CA VAL A 352 2.55 18.76 30.86
C VAL A 352 3.92 18.07 30.79
N THR A 353 3.99 17.00 29.99
CA THR A 353 5.15 16.10 29.83
C THR A 353 5.58 16.00 28.36
N ASN A 354 6.65 15.26 28.07
CA ASN A 354 6.98 14.84 26.72
C ASN A 354 5.89 13.89 26.16
N MET A 355 5.61 13.98 24.86
CA MET A 355 4.70 13.08 24.14
C MET A 355 5.31 11.69 23.89
N PHE A 356 6.64 11.59 23.99
CA PHE A 356 7.35 10.32 23.97
C PHE A 356 8.06 10.07 25.31
N ASN A 357 7.76 8.93 25.93
CA ASN A 357 8.42 8.51 27.16
C ASN A 357 9.87 8.10 26.85
N ARG A 358 10.82 8.95 27.25
CA ARG A 358 12.24 8.83 26.91
C ARG A 358 12.90 7.52 27.36
N ASN A 359 12.42 6.95 28.46
CA ASN A 359 12.92 5.69 29.00
C ASN A 359 12.37 4.49 28.23
N GLN A 360 11.05 4.49 27.98
CA GLN A 360 10.38 3.37 27.31
C GLN A 360 10.60 3.34 25.79
N LYS A 361 10.95 4.47 25.17
CA LYS A 361 11.01 4.64 23.70
C LYS A 361 9.64 4.47 23.03
N MET A 362 8.61 5.04 23.64
CA MET A 362 7.22 4.88 23.23
C MET A 362 6.50 6.23 23.23
N VAL A 363 5.56 6.42 22.32
CA VAL A 363 4.51 7.43 22.44
C VAL A 363 3.71 7.17 23.72
N VAL A 364 3.09 8.22 24.28
CA VAL A 364 2.17 8.11 25.42
C VAL A 364 0.75 8.46 24.97
N PHE A 365 -0.27 7.94 25.67
CA PHE A 365 -1.67 8.22 25.31
C PHE A 365 -1.97 9.73 25.30
N VAL A 366 -1.64 10.45 26.38
CA VAL A 366 -1.69 11.92 26.43
C VAL A 366 -0.45 12.43 27.19
N PRO A 367 0.27 13.48 26.72
CA PRO A 367 1.42 14.09 27.40
C PRO A 367 1.04 14.91 28.65
N TYR A 368 0.18 14.35 29.50
CA TYR A 368 -0.25 14.91 30.77
C TYR A 368 0.03 13.89 31.87
N ALA A 369 0.66 14.29 32.97
CA ALA A 369 1.41 13.39 33.87
C ALA A 369 0.64 12.18 34.45
N THR A 370 -0.69 12.26 34.55
CA THR A 370 -1.53 11.13 35.01
C THR A 370 -1.89 10.12 33.91
N ALA A 371 -1.70 10.50 32.64
CA ALA A 371 -1.97 9.69 31.44
C ALA A 371 -0.70 9.39 30.62
N ALA A 372 0.42 10.09 30.88
CA ALA A 372 1.74 9.85 30.28
C ALA A 372 2.45 8.58 30.79
N THR A 373 1.71 7.73 31.51
CA THR A 373 2.16 6.49 32.17
C THR A 373 1.82 5.22 31.39
N PHE A 374 1.01 5.33 30.34
CA PHE A 374 0.61 4.25 29.43
C PHE A 374 0.51 4.76 27.98
N SER A 375 0.19 3.88 27.05
CA SER A 375 0.08 4.16 25.61
C SER A 375 -1.23 3.63 25.01
N ASP A 376 -1.45 3.92 23.74
CA ASP A 376 -2.48 3.34 22.88
C ASP A 376 -1.77 2.61 21.73
N PRO A 377 -1.95 1.28 21.50
CA PRO A 377 -1.27 0.57 20.43
C PRO A 377 -1.53 1.14 19.03
N SER A 378 -2.65 1.86 18.83
CA SER A 378 -3.02 2.49 17.57
C SER A 378 -2.27 3.79 17.27
N TYR A 379 -1.64 4.41 18.29
CA TYR A 379 -0.77 5.58 18.11
C TYR A 379 0.66 5.16 17.73
N HIS A 380 1.03 3.89 17.93
CA HIS A 380 2.36 3.41 17.55
C HIS A 380 2.53 3.38 16.02
N LEU A 381 3.37 4.27 15.49
CA LEU A 381 3.59 4.52 14.06
C LEU A 381 5.06 4.32 13.64
N PRO A 382 5.68 3.13 13.82
CA PRO A 382 7.08 2.89 13.47
C PRO A 382 7.41 3.21 12.00
N ALA A 383 6.43 3.08 11.11
CA ALA A 383 6.53 3.48 9.71
C ALA A 383 6.94 4.96 9.54
N PHE A 384 6.48 5.84 10.42
CA PHE A 384 6.79 7.27 10.44
C PHE A 384 8.04 7.56 11.27
N TYR A 385 8.28 6.82 12.37
CA TYR A 385 9.45 7.01 13.22
C TYR A 385 10.76 6.75 12.45
N GLU A 386 10.76 5.79 11.52
CA GLU A 386 11.85 5.59 10.55
C GLU A 386 12.10 6.81 9.64
N LEU A 387 11.07 7.57 9.29
CA LEU A 387 11.22 8.81 8.52
C LEU A 387 11.83 9.92 9.39
N TRP A 388 11.35 10.08 10.62
CA TRP A 388 11.87 11.07 11.57
C TRP A 388 13.33 10.76 11.97
N ALA A 389 13.68 9.48 12.08
CA ALA A 389 15.04 8.96 12.23
C ALA A 389 16.01 9.35 11.09
N ARG A 390 15.49 9.83 9.96
CA ARG A 390 16.26 10.29 8.78
C ARG A 390 16.10 11.79 8.52
N TRP A 391 15.02 12.42 8.99
CA TRP A 391 14.65 13.80 8.62
C TRP A 391 14.57 14.79 9.77
N ALA A 392 14.60 14.34 11.03
CA ALA A 392 14.71 15.22 12.18
C ALA A 392 16.01 16.04 12.11
N THR A 393 15.95 17.35 12.37
CA THR A 393 17.11 18.25 12.53
C THR A 393 17.65 18.25 13.96
N GLY A 394 16.81 17.82 14.92
CA GLY A 394 17.12 17.68 16.33
C GLY A 394 17.02 18.98 17.13
N TRP A 395 16.64 18.87 18.39
CA TRP A 395 16.53 19.99 19.31
C TRP A 395 17.91 20.58 19.63
N ASN A 396 18.02 21.90 19.60
CA ASN A 396 19.28 22.65 19.75
C ASN A 396 20.42 22.16 18.82
N GLY A 397 20.09 21.56 17.67
CA GLY A 397 21.05 21.01 16.71
C GLY A 397 21.60 19.62 17.05
N ASN A 398 21.05 18.94 18.06
CA ASN A 398 21.47 17.59 18.45
C ASN A 398 20.88 16.48 17.54
N GLN A 399 21.05 16.64 16.23
CA GLN A 399 20.48 15.81 15.17
C GLN A 399 20.64 14.30 15.41
N ALA A 400 21.83 13.87 15.85
CA ALA A 400 22.17 12.46 16.00
C ALA A 400 21.42 11.77 17.16
N ALA A 401 21.24 12.46 18.30
CA ALA A 401 20.55 11.89 19.45
C ALA A 401 19.06 11.67 19.17
N ASP A 402 18.41 12.66 18.56
CA ASP A 402 16.98 12.60 18.30
C ASP A 402 16.67 11.63 17.15
N ARG A 403 17.54 11.56 16.12
CA ARG A 403 17.45 10.51 15.09
C ARG A 403 17.63 9.12 15.69
N GLN A 404 18.57 8.91 16.62
CA GLN A 404 18.69 7.64 17.32
C GLN A 404 17.46 7.34 18.16
N PHE A 405 16.89 8.34 18.85
CA PHE A 405 15.65 8.17 19.60
C PHE A 405 14.50 7.65 18.72
N TRP A 406 14.32 8.21 17.52
CA TRP A 406 13.29 7.74 16.59
C TRP A 406 13.57 6.33 16.03
N ARG A 407 14.85 5.94 15.83
CA ARG A 407 15.22 4.55 15.51
C ARG A 407 14.85 3.59 16.64
N ASP A 408 15.18 3.94 17.88
CA ASP A 408 14.83 3.16 19.07
C ASP A 408 13.31 3.03 19.22
N ALA A 409 12.56 4.11 18.98
CA ALA A 409 11.10 4.12 19.04
C ALA A 409 10.45 3.25 17.95
N ALA A 410 11.00 3.23 16.73
CA ALA A 410 10.56 2.33 15.67
C ALA A 410 10.73 0.85 16.09
N ALA A 411 11.93 0.48 16.57
CA ALA A 411 12.23 -0.86 17.04
C ALA A 411 11.36 -1.29 18.24
N ARG A 412 11.18 -0.40 19.23
CA ARG A 412 10.33 -0.64 20.40
C ARG A 412 8.87 -0.86 20.03
N SER A 413 8.35 -0.10 19.07
CA SER A 413 6.94 -0.14 18.67
C SER A 413 6.59 -1.44 17.93
N ARG A 414 7.49 -1.93 17.07
CA ARG A 414 7.38 -3.27 16.46
C ARG A 414 7.27 -4.38 17.51
N GLN A 415 8.09 -4.30 18.57
CA GLN A 415 7.98 -5.21 19.72
C GLN A 415 6.67 -5.04 20.50
N PHE A 416 6.15 -3.81 20.58
CA PHE A 416 4.93 -3.50 21.35
C PHE A 416 3.66 -4.10 20.73
N PHE A 417 3.53 -4.10 19.40
CA PHE A 417 2.40 -4.77 18.73
C PHE A 417 2.29 -6.25 19.12
N ALA A 418 3.43 -6.96 19.19
CA ALA A 418 3.48 -8.36 19.59
C ALA A 418 3.22 -8.59 21.10
N GLN A 419 3.35 -7.55 21.93
CA GLN A 419 3.05 -7.59 23.37
C GLN A 419 1.57 -7.23 23.67
N ALA A 420 0.99 -6.30 22.91
CA ALA A 420 -0.37 -5.81 23.10
C ALA A 420 -1.45 -6.64 22.37
N THR A 421 -1.08 -7.46 21.39
CA THR A 421 -2.03 -8.32 20.64
C THR A 421 -2.26 -9.67 21.32
N HIS A 422 -3.53 -10.04 21.51
CA HIS A 422 -3.92 -11.30 22.12
C HIS A 422 -3.47 -12.50 21.29
N SER A 423 -2.89 -13.50 21.97
CA SER A 423 -2.17 -14.62 21.36
C SER A 423 -3.04 -15.53 20.47
N THR A 424 -4.34 -15.62 20.74
CA THR A 424 -5.29 -16.46 19.98
C THR A 424 -6.01 -15.69 18.87
N THR A 425 -6.45 -14.46 19.13
CA THR A 425 -7.36 -13.69 18.25
C THR A 425 -6.68 -12.61 17.43
N GLY A 426 -5.48 -12.15 17.83
CA GLY A 426 -4.79 -11.02 17.21
C GLY A 426 -5.32 -9.64 17.65
N LEU A 427 -6.42 -9.59 18.40
CA LEU A 427 -7.02 -8.33 18.89
C LEU A 427 -6.11 -7.67 19.94
N ASN A 428 -5.87 -6.36 19.81
CA ASN A 428 -5.27 -5.49 20.83
C ASN A 428 -6.35 -4.65 21.54
N PRO A 429 -6.08 -4.12 22.75
CA PRO A 429 -6.94 -3.11 23.37
C PRO A 429 -6.84 -1.76 22.66
N ASP A 430 -7.74 -0.83 22.99
CA ASP A 430 -7.53 0.60 22.73
C ASP A 430 -6.32 1.09 23.55
N TYR A 431 -6.36 0.95 24.88
CA TYR A 431 -5.28 1.44 25.76
C TYR A 431 -4.48 0.29 26.37
N ALA A 432 -3.16 0.46 26.45
CA ALA A 432 -2.24 -0.53 26.99
C ALA A 432 -1.11 0.11 27.81
N GLU A 433 -0.78 -0.52 28.93
CA GLU A 433 0.45 -0.27 29.68
C GLU A 433 1.68 -0.42 28.77
N PHE A 434 2.80 0.25 29.08
CA PHE A 434 4.05 0.11 28.31
C PHE A 434 4.61 -1.34 28.25
N THR A 435 4.04 -2.28 29.01
CA THR A 435 4.32 -3.72 28.97
C THR A 435 3.53 -4.50 27.91
N GLY A 436 2.49 -3.90 27.32
CA GLY A 436 1.50 -4.53 26.45
C GLY A 436 0.25 -5.02 27.18
N ALA A 437 0.20 -4.94 28.52
CA ALA A 437 -0.99 -5.32 29.28
C ALA A 437 -2.16 -4.33 29.01
N PRO A 438 -3.40 -4.79 28.80
CA PRO A 438 -4.54 -3.89 28.60
C PRO A 438 -4.77 -2.95 29.79
N ASN A 439 -4.85 -1.65 29.51
CA ASN A 439 -5.22 -0.65 30.51
C ASN A 439 -6.75 -0.60 30.62
N ASN A 440 -7.26 -0.96 31.80
CA ASN A 440 -8.71 -1.11 32.02
C ASN A 440 -9.35 0.19 32.55
N THR A 441 -8.85 1.36 32.13
CA THR A 441 -9.53 2.63 32.37
C THR A 441 -10.80 2.67 31.51
N GLY A 442 -11.96 2.86 32.15
CA GLY A 442 -13.25 2.80 31.46
C GLY A 442 -13.51 1.42 30.84
N ASN A 443 -13.56 1.37 29.51
CA ASN A 443 -13.76 0.15 28.72
C ASN A 443 -12.64 -0.08 27.68
N HIS A 444 -11.54 0.64 27.76
CA HIS A 444 -10.46 0.67 26.76
C HIS A 444 -9.51 -0.54 26.79
N GLY A 445 -9.72 -1.48 27.73
CA GLY A 445 -9.06 -2.79 27.71
C GLY A 445 -9.64 -3.79 26.69
N ASP A 446 -10.72 -3.41 25.99
CA ASP A 446 -11.32 -4.14 24.88
C ASP A 446 -10.80 -3.63 23.51
N PHE A 447 -11.06 -4.37 22.43
CA PHE A 447 -10.84 -3.92 21.06
C PHE A 447 -12.03 -3.06 20.60
N ARG A 448 -11.82 -1.75 20.44
CA ARG A 448 -12.82 -0.76 20.00
C ARG A 448 -12.19 0.17 18.95
N PHE A 449 -12.71 1.40 18.84
CA PHE A 449 -12.51 2.33 17.73
C PHE A 449 -11.04 2.58 17.41
N ASP A 450 -10.25 2.99 18.40
CA ASP A 450 -8.82 3.26 18.26
C ASP A 450 -8.06 1.99 17.86
N ALA A 451 -8.33 0.87 18.53
CA ALA A 451 -7.69 -0.42 18.28
C ALA A 451 -7.78 -0.93 16.84
N TRP A 452 -8.75 -0.45 16.03
CA TRP A 452 -8.88 -0.83 14.62
C TRP A 452 -7.65 -0.44 13.79
N ARG A 453 -7.03 0.73 14.05
CA ARG A 453 -5.92 1.26 13.25
C ARG A 453 -4.62 0.47 13.43
N THR A 454 -4.39 -0.09 14.61
CA THR A 454 -3.16 -0.82 14.99
C THR A 454 -2.72 -1.83 13.93
N SER A 455 -3.68 -2.55 13.33
CA SER A 455 -3.47 -3.54 12.29
C SER A 455 -2.98 -2.96 10.95
N VAL A 456 -3.36 -1.71 10.65
CA VAL A 456 -2.87 -0.96 9.50
C VAL A 456 -1.44 -0.48 9.78
N ASN A 457 -1.16 0.03 10.98
CA ASN A 457 0.14 0.59 11.33
C ASN A 457 1.29 -0.42 11.14
N TRP A 458 1.15 -1.64 11.67
CA TRP A 458 2.19 -2.67 11.50
C TRP A 458 2.28 -3.19 10.06
N ALA A 459 1.18 -3.17 9.32
CA ALA A 459 1.15 -3.60 7.92
C ALA A 459 1.79 -2.58 6.97
N VAL A 460 1.60 -1.28 7.23
CA VAL A 460 2.25 -0.18 6.52
C VAL A 460 3.74 -0.13 6.86
N ASP A 461 4.14 -0.31 8.13
CA ASP A 461 5.55 -0.45 8.51
C ASP A 461 6.23 -1.60 7.78
N HIS A 462 5.56 -2.76 7.72
CA HIS A 462 6.06 -3.91 6.96
C HIS A 462 6.14 -3.61 5.44
N ALA A 463 5.14 -2.96 4.86
CA ALA A 463 5.16 -2.61 3.44
C ALA A 463 6.25 -1.59 3.08
N TRP A 464 6.49 -0.61 3.95
CA TRP A 464 7.46 0.48 3.73
C TRP A 464 8.90 0.09 4.05
N TRP A 465 9.13 -0.77 5.05
CA TRP A 465 10.48 -1.07 5.56
C TRP A 465 10.84 -2.56 5.52
N ALA A 466 9.86 -3.47 5.48
CA ALA A 466 10.02 -4.92 5.65
C ALA A 466 10.78 -5.33 6.94
N ALA A 467 10.86 -4.42 7.93
CA ALA A 467 11.77 -4.53 9.08
C ALA A 467 11.25 -5.43 10.21
N ASP A 468 9.93 -5.55 10.40
CA ASP A 468 9.33 -6.53 11.32
C ASP A 468 8.77 -7.74 10.57
N ALA A 469 9.18 -8.95 10.96
CA ALA A 469 8.61 -10.19 10.46
C ALA A 469 7.30 -10.60 11.16
N ASN A 470 7.06 -10.09 12.38
CA ASN A 470 5.89 -10.48 13.18
C ASN A 470 4.58 -9.94 12.59
N ALA A 471 4.58 -8.75 11.99
CA ALA A 471 3.48 -8.14 11.26
C ALA A 471 2.69 -9.14 10.38
N LYS A 472 3.41 -10.04 9.68
CA LYS A 472 2.78 -11.12 8.87
C LYS A 472 1.92 -12.05 9.73
N THR A 473 2.49 -12.53 10.83
CA THR A 473 1.84 -13.44 11.79
C THR A 473 0.72 -12.75 12.56
N LEU A 474 0.85 -11.46 12.88
CA LEU A 474 -0.18 -10.66 13.53
C LEU A 474 -1.41 -10.48 12.62
N THR A 475 -1.19 -10.07 11.36
CA THR A 475 -2.25 -9.92 10.36
C THR A 475 -2.95 -11.23 10.06
N ASP A 476 -2.23 -12.31 9.76
CA ASP A 476 -2.85 -13.59 9.42
C ASP A 476 -3.66 -14.16 10.61
N ARG A 477 -3.26 -13.88 11.87
CA ARG A 477 -4.03 -14.23 13.08
C ARG A 477 -5.30 -13.39 13.20
N LEU A 478 -5.20 -12.07 13.06
CA LEU A 478 -6.32 -11.13 13.15
C LEU A 478 -7.38 -11.41 12.07
N GLN A 479 -6.95 -11.62 10.82
CA GLN A 479 -7.82 -11.99 9.72
C GLN A 479 -8.41 -13.40 9.89
N THR A 480 -7.69 -14.35 10.51
CA THR A 480 -8.26 -15.66 10.89
C THR A 480 -9.42 -15.50 11.89
N PHE A 481 -9.29 -14.60 12.86
CA PHE A 481 -10.38 -14.30 13.80
C PHE A 481 -11.59 -13.68 13.08
N PHE A 482 -11.42 -12.58 12.33
CA PHE A 482 -12.54 -11.91 11.65
C PHE A 482 -13.18 -12.75 10.54
N GLU A 483 -12.43 -13.65 9.89
CA GLU A 483 -13.02 -14.62 8.95
C GLU A 483 -13.94 -15.62 9.68
N ALA A 484 -13.55 -16.11 10.86
CA ALA A 484 -14.38 -16.99 11.67
C ALA A 484 -15.63 -16.29 12.26
N GLN A 485 -15.58 -14.97 12.42
CA GLN A 485 -16.75 -14.13 12.71
C GLN A 485 -17.63 -13.84 11.47
N GLY A 486 -17.18 -14.25 10.27
CA GLY A 486 -17.79 -13.96 8.99
C GLY A 486 -17.44 -12.57 8.47
N VAL A 487 -16.75 -12.48 7.33
CA VAL A 487 -16.23 -11.21 6.76
C VAL A 487 -17.33 -10.16 6.53
N ASN A 488 -18.55 -10.60 6.19
CA ASN A 488 -19.72 -9.74 5.99
C ASN A 488 -20.67 -9.66 7.21
N ALA A 489 -20.28 -10.22 8.37
CA ALA A 489 -21.09 -10.31 9.58
C ALA A 489 -20.43 -9.76 10.87
N TYR A 490 -19.09 -9.76 10.99
CA TYR A 490 -18.40 -9.38 12.23
C TYR A 490 -18.73 -7.97 12.73
N VAL A 491 -18.81 -7.79 14.05
CA VAL A 491 -19.21 -6.51 14.67
C VAL A 491 -18.02 -5.55 14.88
N ASN A 492 -18.28 -4.32 15.33
CA ASN A 492 -17.28 -3.27 15.48
C ASN A 492 -16.52 -3.27 16.83
N GLN A 493 -16.95 -4.07 17.83
CA GLN A 493 -16.33 -4.12 19.16
C GLN A 493 -16.28 -5.54 19.72
N TYR A 494 -15.14 -5.90 20.31
CA TYR A 494 -14.88 -7.23 20.89
C TYR A 494 -14.04 -7.13 22.16
N SER A 495 -14.27 -8.02 23.14
CA SER A 495 -13.24 -8.26 24.15
C SER A 495 -12.06 -9.00 23.50
N LEU A 496 -10.85 -8.88 24.05
CA LEU A 496 -9.67 -9.47 23.42
C LEU A 496 -9.75 -11.00 23.26
N ALA A 497 -10.51 -11.66 24.14
CA ALA A 497 -10.85 -13.08 24.05
C ALA A 497 -11.83 -13.44 22.89
N GLY A 498 -12.30 -12.47 22.11
CA GLY A 498 -13.14 -12.66 20.94
C GLY A 498 -14.65 -12.66 21.19
N LYS A 499 -15.12 -12.21 22.37
CA LYS A 499 -16.56 -12.07 22.66
C LYS A 499 -17.09 -10.76 22.03
N PRO A 500 -18.16 -10.79 21.20
CA PRO A 500 -18.82 -9.57 20.74
C PRO A 500 -19.28 -8.67 21.89
N LEU A 501 -19.08 -7.35 21.75
CA LEU A 501 -19.52 -6.34 22.72
C LEU A 501 -20.53 -5.34 22.15
N SER A 502 -20.73 -5.35 20.83
CA SER A 502 -21.75 -4.58 20.12
C SER A 502 -22.54 -5.48 19.16
N ALA A 503 -23.57 -4.93 18.51
CA ALA A 503 -24.29 -5.55 17.39
C ALA A 503 -24.08 -4.80 16.05
N GLU A 504 -23.23 -3.77 16.06
CA GLU A 504 -23.02 -2.84 14.94
C GLU A 504 -21.87 -3.30 14.04
N ARG A 505 -21.88 -2.92 12.75
CA ARG A 505 -20.73 -3.06 11.84
C ARG A 505 -20.24 -1.69 11.41
N SER A 506 -18.93 -1.51 11.31
CA SER A 506 -18.28 -0.25 10.89
C SER A 506 -17.56 -0.43 9.54
N PRO A 507 -17.78 0.44 8.54
CA PRO A 507 -16.92 0.57 7.37
C PRO A 507 -15.45 0.79 7.71
N GLY A 508 -15.13 1.59 8.73
CA GLY A 508 -13.76 1.84 9.21
C GLY A 508 -13.04 0.54 9.61
N LEU A 509 -13.65 -0.32 10.43
CA LEU A 509 -13.05 -1.62 10.77
C LEU A 509 -12.91 -2.56 9.55
N ILE A 510 -13.89 -2.55 8.64
CA ILE A 510 -13.80 -3.32 7.38
C ILE A 510 -12.61 -2.84 6.55
N ALA A 511 -12.42 -1.52 6.48
CA ALA A 511 -11.34 -0.90 5.75
C ALA A 511 -9.96 -1.16 6.37
N SER A 512 -9.83 -1.05 7.71
CA SER A 512 -8.60 -1.38 8.43
C SER A 512 -8.18 -2.85 8.22
N ASN A 513 -9.12 -3.79 8.36
CA ASN A 513 -8.87 -5.21 8.09
C ASN A 513 -8.49 -5.48 6.62
N GLY A 514 -9.01 -4.68 5.68
CA GLY A 514 -8.62 -4.68 4.28
C GLY A 514 -7.17 -4.24 4.08
N ALA A 515 -6.80 -3.05 4.58
CA ALA A 515 -5.47 -2.47 4.45
C ALA A 515 -4.37 -3.27 5.17
N ALA A 516 -4.70 -3.93 6.29
CA ALA A 516 -3.78 -4.84 7.00
C ALA A 516 -3.19 -5.94 6.07
N SER A 517 -3.91 -6.31 5.00
CA SER A 517 -3.48 -7.26 3.96
C SER A 517 -2.17 -6.88 3.24
N LEU A 518 -1.68 -5.64 3.41
CA LEU A 518 -0.32 -5.24 3.03
C LEU A 518 0.77 -6.16 3.63
N SER A 519 0.47 -6.84 4.75
CA SER A 519 1.37 -7.79 5.43
C SER A 519 0.86 -9.24 5.51
N ALA A 520 -0.36 -9.56 5.06
CA ALA A 520 -0.90 -10.92 5.12
C ALA A 520 -0.16 -11.91 4.20
N THR A 521 0.01 -13.16 4.63
CA THR A 521 0.58 -14.25 3.79
C THR A 521 -0.44 -15.31 3.40
N ASN A 522 -1.69 -15.17 3.83
CA ASN A 522 -2.74 -16.15 3.59
C ASN A 522 -3.80 -15.66 2.57
N ALA A 523 -4.23 -16.53 1.65
CA ALA A 523 -5.20 -16.20 0.61
C ALA A 523 -6.59 -15.75 1.13
N ARG A 524 -6.89 -15.91 2.43
CA ARG A 524 -8.09 -15.30 3.05
C ARG A 524 -8.10 -13.78 2.98
N ALA A 525 -6.92 -13.14 2.92
CA ALA A 525 -6.77 -11.69 2.85
C ALA A 525 -7.55 -11.06 1.69
N TRP A 526 -7.68 -11.78 0.57
CA TRP A 526 -8.44 -11.36 -0.59
C TRP A 526 -9.92 -11.09 -0.30
N LYS A 527 -10.52 -11.76 0.71
CA LYS A 527 -11.89 -11.46 1.17
C LYS A 527 -11.99 -10.09 1.85
N PHE A 528 -10.92 -9.66 2.53
CA PHE A 528 -10.86 -8.35 3.19
C PHE A 528 -10.53 -7.24 2.20
N VAL A 529 -9.69 -7.51 1.18
CA VAL A 529 -9.46 -6.60 0.05
C VAL A 529 -10.73 -6.42 -0.80
N GLU A 530 -11.45 -7.51 -1.11
CA GLU A 530 -12.76 -7.50 -1.78
C GLU A 530 -13.80 -6.72 -0.94
N ALA A 531 -13.84 -6.93 0.38
CA ALA A 531 -14.74 -6.20 1.26
C ALA A 531 -14.42 -4.68 1.30
N LEU A 532 -13.15 -4.30 1.37
CA LEU A 532 -12.69 -2.90 1.27
C LEU A 532 -13.07 -2.29 -0.08
N TRP A 533 -12.76 -2.93 -1.20
CA TRP A 533 -13.07 -2.43 -2.55
C TRP A 533 -14.58 -2.19 -2.75
N ASN A 534 -15.42 -3.05 -2.16
CA ASN A 534 -16.88 -2.93 -2.26
C ASN A 534 -17.50 -1.85 -1.35
N LEU A 535 -16.74 -1.27 -0.40
CA LEU A 535 -17.22 -0.12 0.38
C LEU A 535 -17.53 1.08 -0.54
N GLN A 536 -18.52 1.86 -0.15
CA GLN A 536 -18.81 3.18 -0.72
C GLN A 536 -18.50 4.26 0.34
N PRO A 537 -18.25 5.52 -0.04
CA PRO A 537 -17.99 6.60 0.91
C PRO A 537 -19.11 6.74 1.98
N PRO A 538 -18.79 6.57 3.28
CA PRO A 538 -19.79 6.66 4.35
C PRO A 538 -20.62 7.96 4.38
N THR A 539 -21.87 7.84 4.87
CA THR A 539 -22.84 8.93 5.04
C THR A 539 -23.49 8.90 6.42
N GLY A 540 -24.18 9.97 6.81
CA GLY A 540 -24.84 10.06 8.12
C GLY A 540 -23.92 10.54 9.23
N GLN A 541 -24.27 10.27 10.50
CA GLN A 541 -23.62 10.91 11.66
C GLN A 541 -22.23 10.35 12.00
N TYR A 542 -21.98 9.06 11.83
CA TYR A 542 -20.69 8.43 12.17
C TYR A 542 -19.64 8.48 11.05
N ARG A 543 -19.97 9.10 9.90
CA ARG A 543 -19.15 9.07 8.68
C ARG A 543 -17.75 9.69 8.81
N TYR A 544 -17.49 10.48 9.86
CA TYR A 544 -16.17 11.04 10.17
C TYR A 544 -15.08 9.95 10.25
N TYR A 545 -15.16 9.10 11.28
CA TYR A 545 -14.11 8.12 11.55
C TYR A 545 -14.12 6.99 10.51
N ASP A 546 -15.31 6.46 10.21
CA ASP A 546 -15.50 5.48 9.13
C ASP A 546 -14.97 5.98 7.78
N GLY A 547 -15.20 7.25 7.45
CA GLY A 547 -14.82 7.86 6.18
C GLY A 547 -13.32 8.11 6.04
N LEU A 548 -12.69 8.69 7.07
CA LEU A 548 -11.24 8.91 7.11
C LEU A 548 -10.48 7.57 7.04
N LEU A 549 -10.85 6.60 7.87
CA LEU A 549 -10.23 5.27 7.83
C LEU A 549 -10.44 4.57 6.48
N THR A 550 -11.65 4.64 5.90
CA THR A 550 -11.89 4.04 4.58
C THR A 550 -11.07 4.70 3.49
N PHE A 551 -10.91 6.02 3.49
CA PHE A 551 -10.13 6.71 2.44
C PHE A 551 -8.62 6.43 2.60
N MET A 552 -8.07 6.45 3.82
CA MET A 552 -6.67 6.07 4.04
C MET A 552 -6.42 4.58 3.67
N ALA A 553 -7.34 3.68 4.03
CA ALA A 553 -7.25 2.27 3.63
C ALA A 553 -7.30 2.06 2.12
N MET A 554 -8.11 2.82 1.38
CA MET A 554 -8.11 2.79 -0.09
C MET A 554 -6.75 3.22 -0.66
N LEU A 555 -6.15 4.29 -0.14
CA LEU A 555 -4.81 4.75 -0.55
C LEU A 555 -3.71 3.73 -0.21
N HIS A 556 -3.80 3.08 0.97
CA HIS A 556 -2.88 2.01 1.34
C HIS A 556 -3.00 0.79 0.43
N ALA A 557 -4.23 0.42 0.05
CA ALA A 557 -4.51 -0.76 -0.75
C ALA A 557 -4.31 -0.55 -2.27
N SER A 558 -4.36 0.68 -2.79
CA SER A 558 -3.94 0.97 -4.17
C SER A 558 -2.42 1.15 -4.34
N GLY A 559 -1.69 1.30 -3.24
CA GLY A 559 -0.27 1.68 -3.27
C GLY A 559 -0.04 3.18 -3.47
N ASP A 560 -1.06 4.02 -3.35
CA ASP A 560 -0.95 5.49 -3.48
C ASP A 560 -0.68 6.22 -2.16
N PHE A 561 -0.68 5.51 -1.02
CA PHE A 561 -0.13 6.00 0.23
C PHE A 561 1.40 5.77 0.26
N ARG A 562 2.16 6.76 -0.21
CA ARG A 562 3.61 6.66 -0.50
C ARG A 562 4.48 7.52 0.42
N ILE A 563 5.77 7.22 0.44
CA ILE A 563 6.80 8.02 1.12
C ILE A 563 7.32 9.07 0.14
N HIS A 564 6.96 10.34 0.35
CA HIS A 564 7.57 11.45 -0.39
C HIS A 564 8.93 11.80 0.22
N LYS A 565 10.01 11.63 -0.56
CA LYS A 565 11.41 11.78 -0.09
C LYS A 565 11.98 13.19 -0.34
N PRO A 566 12.96 13.66 0.47
CA PRO A 566 13.70 14.89 0.18
C PRO A 566 14.33 14.85 -1.22
N GLY A 567 14.31 15.98 -1.92
CA GLY A 567 14.65 16.09 -3.35
C GLY A 567 13.43 16.16 -4.26
N GLY A 568 12.32 15.55 -3.81
CA GLY A 568 10.99 15.67 -4.40
C GLY A 568 10.71 14.74 -5.58
N ASP A 569 9.44 14.38 -5.72
CA ASP A 569 8.92 13.73 -6.92
C ASP A 569 8.82 14.78 -8.03
N VAL A 570 9.92 15.02 -8.74
CA VAL A 570 9.94 15.89 -9.92
C VAL A 570 8.90 15.34 -10.90
N VAL A 571 7.87 16.13 -11.19
CA VAL A 571 6.77 15.72 -12.09
C VAL A 571 7.35 15.52 -13.49
N ASP A 572 7.55 14.25 -13.85
CA ASP A 572 8.22 13.94 -15.09
C ASP A 572 7.31 14.15 -16.30
N THR A 573 7.84 14.89 -17.26
CA THR A 573 7.19 15.25 -18.53
C THR A 573 8.05 14.86 -19.73
N GLN A 574 9.23 14.29 -19.49
CA GLN A 574 10.08 13.69 -20.51
C GLN A 574 9.67 12.23 -20.72
N PRO A 575 9.33 11.81 -21.95
CA PRO A 575 9.07 10.39 -22.22
C PRO A 575 10.36 9.58 -22.37
N PRO A 576 10.34 8.27 -22.06
CA PRO A 576 11.47 7.37 -22.30
C PRO A 576 11.94 7.36 -23.75
N THR A 577 13.21 7.00 -23.96
CA THR A 577 13.72 6.71 -25.31
C THR A 577 12.91 5.59 -25.97
N ALA A 578 12.82 5.60 -27.30
CA ALA A 578 12.26 4.46 -28.04
C ALA A 578 13.06 3.17 -27.74
N PRO A 579 12.42 2.01 -27.54
CA PRO A 579 13.15 0.76 -27.29
C PRO A 579 13.99 0.36 -28.51
N GLY A 580 15.27 0.04 -28.27
CA GLY A 580 16.22 -0.28 -29.33
C GLY A 580 16.20 -1.75 -29.75
N ASN A 581 16.63 -2.04 -30.99
CA ASN A 581 16.94 -3.39 -31.46
C ASN A 581 15.85 -4.45 -31.18
N LEU A 582 14.60 -4.18 -31.61
CA LEU A 582 13.51 -5.14 -31.51
C LEU A 582 13.79 -6.38 -32.39
N THR A 583 13.86 -7.55 -31.75
CA THR A 583 14.16 -8.86 -32.36
C THR A 583 13.15 -9.92 -31.89
N SER A 584 13.14 -11.09 -32.53
CA SER A 584 12.33 -12.24 -32.10
C SER A 584 13.24 -13.47 -31.95
N PRO A 585 13.67 -13.82 -30.72
CA PRO A 585 14.63 -14.91 -30.50
C PRO A 585 14.00 -16.31 -30.66
N SER A 586 12.69 -16.45 -30.46
CA SER A 586 11.97 -17.72 -30.61
C SER A 586 10.50 -17.49 -31.00
N LYS A 587 9.88 -18.52 -31.57
CA LYS A 587 8.51 -18.50 -32.08
C LYS A 587 7.96 -19.92 -32.17
N SER A 588 6.64 -20.07 -32.04
CA SER A 588 5.92 -21.33 -32.21
C SER A 588 4.91 -21.24 -33.35
N SER A 589 3.96 -22.18 -33.44
CA SER A 589 2.82 -22.06 -34.35
C SER A 589 1.75 -21.06 -33.87
N THR A 590 1.73 -20.68 -32.60
CA THR A 590 0.70 -19.77 -32.04
C THR A 590 1.24 -18.65 -31.16
N SER A 591 2.57 -18.46 -31.15
CA SER A 591 3.25 -17.41 -30.39
C SER A 591 4.54 -16.93 -31.05
N ALA A 592 4.96 -15.71 -30.67
CA ALA A 592 6.26 -15.14 -31.02
C ALA A 592 6.84 -14.44 -29.78
N THR A 593 8.04 -14.86 -29.36
CA THR A 593 8.81 -14.14 -28.35
C THR A 593 9.46 -12.92 -29.00
N LEU A 594 9.38 -11.77 -28.34
CA LEU A 594 9.98 -10.50 -28.73
C LEU A 594 11.03 -10.12 -27.68
N SER A 595 12.14 -9.52 -28.10
CA SER A 595 13.24 -9.06 -27.23
C SER A 595 13.84 -7.76 -27.75
N TRP A 596 14.21 -6.84 -26.86
CA TRP A 596 14.71 -5.51 -27.19
C TRP A 596 15.77 -5.03 -26.19
N LEU A 597 16.47 -3.95 -26.53
CA LEU A 597 17.36 -3.24 -25.61
C LEU A 597 16.53 -2.32 -24.68
N PRO A 598 16.91 -2.18 -23.40
CA PRO A 598 16.25 -1.27 -22.48
C PRO A 598 16.15 0.16 -23.02
N SER A 599 15.01 0.80 -22.76
CA SER A 599 14.90 2.26 -22.87
C SER A 599 15.55 2.93 -21.66
N SER A 600 16.10 4.13 -21.86
CA SER A 600 16.57 5.01 -20.78
C SER A 600 15.58 6.15 -20.56
N ASP A 601 15.52 6.62 -19.31
CA ASP A 601 14.58 7.63 -18.83
C ASP A 601 15.14 8.33 -17.57
N ASN A 602 14.58 9.47 -17.15
CA ASN A 602 15.06 10.24 -16.00
C ASN A 602 14.33 9.98 -14.67
N VAL A 603 13.13 9.39 -14.64
CA VAL A 603 12.56 8.77 -13.42
C VAL A 603 12.52 7.24 -13.49
N GLY A 604 12.65 6.67 -14.69
CA GLY A 604 12.84 5.24 -14.92
C GLY A 604 11.67 4.59 -15.63
N VAL A 605 12.01 3.62 -16.49
CA VAL A 605 11.06 2.88 -17.32
C VAL A 605 10.37 1.80 -16.49
N THR A 606 9.05 1.93 -16.32
CA THR A 606 8.21 1.02 -15.53
C THR A 606 7.63 -0.12 -16.35
N GLY A 607 7.52 0.03 -17.67
CA GLY A 607 7.04 -1.05 -18.52
C GLY A 607 7.13 -0.79 -20.02
N TYR A 608 6.81 -1.82 -20.80
CA TYR A 608 6.79 -1.79 -22.26
C TYR A 608 5.50 -2.43 -22.79
N THR A 609 4.95 -1.88 -23.88
CA THR A 609 3.81 -2.47 -24.60
C THR A 609 4.16 -2.67 -26.07
N ALA A 610 4.03 -3.90 -26.56
CA ALA A 610 4.15 -4.25 -27.96
C ALA A 610 2.80 -4.07 -28.69
N TYR A 611 2.84 -3.69 -29.97
CA TYR A 611 1.67 -3.48 -30.82
C TYR A 611 1.82 -4.27 -32.12
N SER A 612 0.72 -4.86 -32.60
CA SER A 612 0.68 -5.59 -33.88
C SER A 612 0.10 -4.72 -35.00
N GLY A 613 0.82 -4.60 -36.11
CA GLY A 613 0.44 -3.78 -37.26
C GLY A 613 0.26 -2.31 -36.89
N THR A 614 -0.90 -1.74 -37.24
CA THR A 614 -1.32 -0.38 -36.86
C THR A 614 -2.26 -0.37 -35.65
N GLY A 615 -2.28 -1.42 -34.84
CA GLY A 615 -3.15 -1.54 -33.67
C GLY A 615 -2.80 -0.54 -32.56
N THR A 616 -3.81 0.05 -31.94
CA THR A 616 -3.68 0.94 -30.76
C THR A 616 -3.72 0.19 -29.43
N THR A 617 -4.14 -1.09 -29.44
CA THR A 617 -4.18 -1.98 -28.28
C THR A 617 -2.91 -2.83 -28.20
N GLY A 618 -2.42 -3.10 -26.98
CA GLY A 618 -1.27 -3.98 -26.76
C GLY A 618 -1.50 -5.42 -27.21
N ALA A 619 -0.43 -6.08 -27.67
CA ALA A 619 -0.45 -7.44 -28.18
C ALA A 619 -0.58 -8.47 -27.03
N PRO A 620 -1.43 -9.52 -27.15
CA PRO A 620 -1.70 -10.45 -26.03
C PRO A 620 -0.44 -11.14 -25.49
N GLY A 621 -0.09 -10.88 -24.23
CA GLY A 621 1.15 -11.37 -23.59
C GLY A 621 2.34 -10.40 -23.64
N CYS A 622 2.14 -9.20 -24.20
CA CYS A 622 3.14 -8.13 -24.33
C CYS A 622 2.55 -6.74 -24.03
N THR A 623 1.67 -6.62 -23.03
CA THR A 623 1.12 -5.34 -22.57
C THR A 623 1.69 -5.01 -21.18
N ASP A 624 2.27 -3.82 -21.06
CA ASP A 624 2.88 -3.22 -19.87
C ASP A 624 3.79 -4.18 -19.08
N VAL A 625 4.65 -4.89 -19.81
CA VAL A 625 5.63 -5.84 -19.26
C VAL A 625 6.85 -5.09 -18.71
N THR A 626 7.37 -5.52 -17.56
CA THR A 626 8.55 -4.92 -16.91
C THR A 626 9.88 -5.40 -17.49
N THR A 627 9.90 -6.56 -18.14
CA THR A 627 11.07 -7.19 -18.77
C THR A 627 11.30 -6.68 -20.19
N THR A 628 12.55 -6.64 -20.65
CA THR A 628 12.89 -6.31 -22.06
C THR A 628 12.70 -7.49 -23.04
N THR A 629 11.79 -8.39 -22.69
CA THR A 629 11.37 -9.55 -23.47
C THR A 629 9.94 -9.93 -23.06
N CYS A 630 9.14 -10.42 -24.01
CA CYS A 630 7.77 -10.89 -23.80
C CYS A 630 7.36 -11.89 -24.87
N THR A 631 6.23 -12.57 -24.71
CA THR A 631 5.73 -13.52 -25.72
C THR A 631 4.33 -13.16 -26.16
N VAL A 632 4.19 -12.73 -27.42
CA VAL A 632 2.88 -12.54 -28.05
C VAL A 632 2.24 -13.90 -28.26
N THR A 633 0.98 -14.05 -27.90
CA THR A 633 0.20 -15.29 -27.92
C THR A 633 -1.08 -15.14 -28.75
N GLY A 634 -1.72 -16.26 -29.09
CA GLY A 634 -2.96 -16.27 -29.88
C GLY A 634 -2.74 -15.99 -31.37
N LEU A 635 -1.51 -16.19 -31.87
CA LEU A 635 -1.20 -16.05 -33.28
C LEU A 635 -1.70 -17.27 -34.09
N SER A 636 -1.95 -17.08 -35.38
CA SER A 636 -2.27 -18.16 -36.31
C SER A 636 -1.00 -18.90 -36.77
N PRO A 637 -1.02 -20.21 -37.02
CA PRO A 637 0.09 -20.95 -37.64
C PRO A 637 0.46 -20.43 -39.03
N ASN A 638 1.73 -20.57 -39.41
CA ASN A 638 2.29 -20.21 -40.72
C ASN A 638 1.86 -18.80 -41.22
N THR A 639 1.77 -17.82 -40.31
CA THR A 639 1.20 -16.48 -40.56
C THR A 639 2.21 -15.40 -40.17
N THR A 640 2.34 -14.36 -41.00
CA THR A 640 3.26 -13.23 -40.76
C THR A 640 2.57 -12.09 -40.03
N TYR A 641 3.18 -11.67 -38.92
CA TYR A 641 2.81 -10.50 -38.12
C TYR A 641 3.91 -9.44 -38.20
N VAL A 642 3.56 -8.19 -37.90
CA VAL A 642 4.51 -7.07 -37.80
C VAL A 642 4.34 -6.43 -36.44
N PHE A 643 5.42 -6.34 -35.66
CA PHE A 643 5.40 -5.81 -34.29
C PHE A 643 6.20 -4.52 -34.17
N THR A 644 5.76 -3.64 -33.27
CA THR A 644 6.53 -2.50 -32.73
C THR A 644 6.40 -2.49 -31.21
N ILE A 645 7.26 -1.76 -30.50
CA ILE A 645 7.16 -1.64 -29.04
C ILE A 645 7.39 -0.19 -28.56
N LYS A 646 6.76 0.18 -27.45
CA LYS A 646 6.95 1.45 -26.74
C LYS A 646 7.30 1.19 -25.28
N ALA A 647 8.02 2.13 -24.66
CA ALA A 647 8.30 2.20 -23.22
C ALA A 647 7.36 3.21 -22.52
N ARG A 648 7.18 3.02 -21.22
CA ARG A 648 6.40 3.85 -20.28
C ARG A 648 7.22 4.11 -19.01
N ASP A 649 7.12 5.32 -18.46
CA ASP A 649 7.78 5.72 -17.19
C ASP A 649 6.82 5.67 -15.98
N ALA A 650 7.29 6.10 -14.81
CA ALA A 650 6.51 6.15 -13.57
C ALA A 650 5.50 7.32 -13.48
N ALA A 651 5.65 8.37 -14.28
CA ALA A 651 4.72 9.50 -14.37
C ALA A 651 3.58 9.25 -15.39
N GLY A 652 3.75 8.27 -16.28
CA GLY A 652 2.77 7.84 -17.27
C GLY A 652 3.01 8.36 -18.68
N ASN A 653 4.16 8.99 -18.98
CA ASN A 653 4.48 9.32 -20.38
C ASN A 653 4.81 8.03 -21.17
N THR A 654 4.98 8.15 -22.48
CA THR A 654 5.15 6.99 -23.37
C THR A 654 6.05 7.34 -24.54
N SER A 655 7.03 6.48 -24.83
CA SER A 655 8.02 6.69 -25.88
C SER A 655 7.41 6.74 -27.29
N THR A 656 8.19 7.24 -28.24
CA THR A 656 8.02 6.88 -29.65
C THR A 656 8.22 5.37 -29.84
N ALA A 657 7.62 4.80 -30.89
CA ALA A 657 7.72 3.38 -31.17
C ALA A 657 9.12 2.98 -31.68
N SER A 658 9.52 1.75 -31.39
CA SER A 658 10.68 1.09 -32.00
C SER A 658 10.54 1.01 -33.53
N THR A 659 11.64 0.65 -34.20
CA THR A 659 11.57 0.06 -35.54
C THR A 659 10.65 -1.16 -35.54
N SER A 660 9.96 -1.41 -36.65
CA SER A 660 9.08 -2.56 -36.81
C SER A 660 9.84 -3.85 -37.12
N LEU A 661 9.30 -4.98 -36.66
CA LEU A 661 9.85 -6.33 -36.84
C LEU A 661 8.79 -7.25 -37.44
N SER A 662 9.11 -7.92 -38.55
CA SER A 662 8.24 -8.95 -39.14
C SER A 662 8.56 -10.35 -38.61
N VAL A 663 7.55 -11.11 -38.18
CA VAL A 663 7.72 -12.48 -37.67
C VAL A 663 6.66 -13.41 -38.27
N THR A 664 7.08 -14.48 -38.96
CA THR A 664 6.20 -15.55 -39.47
C THR A 664 6.21 -16.74 -38.52
N THR A 665 5.06 -17.13 -37.98
CA THR A 665 4.90 -18.30 -37.08
C THR A 665 5.22 -19.63 -37.78
N ASN A 666 5.44 -20.67 -36.99
CA ASN A 666 5.75 -22.02 -37.47
C ASN A 666 4.49 -22.79 -37.92
N PRO A 667 4.62 -23.92 -38.66
CA PRO A 667 3.56 -24.92 -38.78
C PRO A 667 3.32 -25.66 -37.44
N PRO A 668 2.17 -26.36 -37.27
CA PRO A 668 1.90 -27.20 -36.10
C PRO A 668 2.85 -28.40 -35.94
N SER A 669 3.04 -28.87 -34.71
CA SER A 669 3.89 -30.03 -34.39
C SER A 669 3.12 -31.36 -34.49
N THR A 670 3.82 -32.45 -34.84
CA THR A 670 3.19 -33.78 -35.10
C THR A 670 3.79 -34.94 -34.30
N THR A 671 4.82 -34.69 -33.48
CA THR A 671 5.50 -35.69 -32.63
C THR A 671 5.77 -35.10 -31.25
N ALA A 672 5.69 -35.90 -30.19
CA ALA A 672 6.01 -35.45 -28.83
C ALA A 672 7.53 -35.20 -28.67
N PRO A 673 7.97 -34.26 -27.81
CA PRO A 673 9.38 -33.86 -27.73
C PRO A 673 10.30 -34.92 -27.11
N ALA A 674 11.61 -34.74 -27.31
CA ALA A 674 12.63 -35.51 -26.60
C ALA A 674 12.63 -35.21 -25.09
N ALA A 675 12.96 -36.21 -24.27
CA ALA A 675 13.03 -36.06 -22.81
C ALA A 675 14.25 -35.21 -22.40
N PRO A 676 14.14 -34.29 -21.41
CA PRO A 676 15.28 -33.54 -20.87
C PRO A 676 16.33 -34.47 -20.23
N SER A 677 17.56 -33.97 -20.05
CA SER A 677 18.67 -34.75 -19.46
C SER A 677 19.53 -33.90 -18.53
N ASN A 678 20.50 -34.51 -17.84
CA ASN A 678 21.46 -33.83 -16.96
C ASN A 678 20.82 -32.90 -15.91
N LEU A 679 19.68 -33.29 -15.34
CA LEU A 679 19.07 -32.52 -14.25
C LEU A 679 20.00 -32.52 -13.03
N THR A 680 20.17 -31.35 -12.44
CA THR A 680 20.97 -31.08 -11.24
C THR A 680 20.12 -30.32 -10.20
N ALA A 681 20.53 -30.37 -8.93
CA ALA A 681 19.89 -29.64 -7.84
C ALA A 681 20.95 -29.13 -6.86
N THR A 682 20.97 -27.83 -6.59
CA THR A 682 21.97 -27.14 -5.76
C THR A 682 21.26 -26.32 -4.69
N ALA A 683 21.59 -26.56 -3.41
CA ALA A 683 20.95 -25.85 -2.30
C ALA A 683 21.64 -24.51 -1.96
N SER A 684 20.82 -23.53 -1.62
CA SER A 684 21.17 -22.21 -1.12
C SER A 684 20.30 -21.87 0.11
N PRO A 685 20.62 -20.81 0.88
CA PRO A 685 19.73 -20.32 1.94
C PRO A 685 18.31 -20.08 1.40
N GLY A 686 17.32 -20.75 2.01
CA GLY A 686 15.90 -20.64 1.64
C GLY A 686 15.53 -21.12 0.22
N SER A 687 16.41 -21.82 -0.51
CA SER A 687 16.16 -22.18 -1.92
C SER A 687 16.94 -23.40 -2.42
N ILE A 688 16.43 -24.03 -3.48
CA ILE A 688 17.16 -25.03 -4.29
C ILE A 688 17.08 -24.61 -5.76
N ALA A 689 18.23 -24.41 -6.41
CA ALA A 689 18.35 -24.16 -7.84
C ALA A 689 18.44 -25.47 -8.62
N LEU A 690 17.70 -25.57 -9.73
CA LEU A 690 17.70 -26.69 -10.66
C LEU A 690 18.22 -26.25 -12.02
N GLY A 691 18.98 -27.12 -12.70
CA GLY A 691 19.40 -26.93 -14.08
C GLY A 691 19.42 -28.25 -14.85
N TRP A 692 18.99 -28.24 -16.11
CA TRP A 692 18.93 -29.40 -17.00
C TRP A 692 19.37 -29.06 -18.43
N ARG A 693 19.68 -30.08 -19.23
CA ARG A 693 19.92 -29.99 -20.67
C ARG A 693 18.61 -30.24 -21.43
N ASP A 694 18.24 -29.27 -22.25
CA ASP A 694 17.23 -29.44 -23.29
C ASP A 694 17.73 -30.34 -24.43
N ASN A 695 16.83 -31.17 -24.95
CA ASN A 695 17.06 -32.15 -25.99
C ASN A 695 16.11 -32.00 -27.19
N ALA A 696 15.20 -31.03 -27.16
CA ALA A 696 14.20 -30.77 -28.20
C ALA A 696 14.44 -29.41 -28.90
N GLY A 697 13.49 -29.03 -29.76
CA GLY A 697 13.35 -27.68 -30.33
C GLY A 697 11.96 -27.44 -30.93
N ASP A 698 11.00 -28.29 -30.52
CA ASP A 698 9.61 -28.36 -30.95
C ASP A 698 8.67 -28.49 -29.74
N GLU A 699 9.22 -28.35 -28.52
CA GLU A 699 8.52 -28.27 -27.26
C GLU A 699 7.83 -26.91 -27.08
N THR A 700 6.79 -26.89 -26.25
CA THR A 700 6.08 -25.66 -25.85
C THR A 700 6.40 -25.25 -24.42
N GLY A 701 7.01 -26.15 -23.65
CA GLY A 701 7.48 -25.92 -22.29
C GLY A 701 7.84 -27.21 -21.56
N PHE A 702 8.23 -27.05 -20.31
CA PHE A 702 8.62 -28.13 -19.40
C PHE A 702 7.72 -28.17 -18.16
N LEU A 703 7.54 -29.37 -17.60
CA LEU A 703 6.87 -29.64 -16.33
C LEU A 703 7.91 -30.08 -15.30
N VAL A 704 7.98 -29.38 -14.17
CA VAL A 704 8.89 -29.64 -13.04
C VAL A 704 8.09 -30.27 -11.89
N GLU A 705 8.56 -31.41 -11.38
CA GLU A 705 7.99 -32.09 -10.22
C GLU A 705 9.00 -32.28 -9.09
N ARG A 706 8.49 -32.40 -7.86
CA ARG A 706 9.24 -32.55 -6.62
C ARG A 706 8.68 -33.68 -5.75
N SER A 707 9.56 -34.37 -5.04
CA SER A 707 9.27 -35.31 -3.96
C SER A 707 10.02 -34.86 -2.70
N VAL A 708 9.43 -35.06 -1.52
CA VAL A 708 10.12 -34.86 -0.24
C VAL A 708 10.81 -36.16 0.15
N GLY A 709 12.10 -36.11 0.44
CA GLY A 709 12.92 -37.29 0.67
C GLY A 709 13.35 -37.97 -0.64
N SER A 710 13.07 -39.27 -0.77
CA SER A 710 13.72 -40.19 -1.71
C SER A 710 12.82 -40.65 -2.88
N GLY A 711 12.31 -39.70 -3.68
CA GLY A 711 11.68 -40.00 -4.98
C GLY A 711 10.28 -40.62 -4.95
N THR A 712 9.61 -40.64 -3.78
CA THR A 712 8.24 -41.14 -3.62
C THR A 712 7.25 -39.98 -3.40
N GLY A 713 6.05 -40.06 -3.99
CA GLY A 713 5.01 -39.04 -3.81
C GLY A 713 5.34 -37.73 -4.53
N TRP A 714 5.33 -37.76 -5.86
CA TRP A 714 5.61 -36.60 -6.71
C TRP A 714 4.46 -35.60 -6.71
N SER A 715 4.79 -34.31 -6.62
CA SER A 715 3.87 -33.20 -6.82
C SER A 715 4.41 -32.22 -7.87
N ARG A 716 3.50 -31.63 -8.64
CA ARG A 716 3.81 -30.56 -9.60
C ARG A 716 4.30 -29.32 -8.85
N LEU A 717 5.51 -28.88 -9.19
CA LEU A 717 6.13 -27.70 -8.61
C LEU A 717 5.95 -26.49 -9.52
N ALA A 718 6.19 -26.65 -10.82
CA ALA A 718 6.08 -25.57 -11.80
C ALA A 718 5.86 -26.10 -13.23
N SER A 719 5.53 -25.18 -14.14
CA SER A 719 5.82 -25.34 -15.57
C SER A 719 6.50 -24.09 -16.09
N VAL A 720 7.45 -24.27 -17.01
CA VAL A 720 8.27 -23.22 -17.62
C VAL A 720 8.21 -23.30 -19.15
N GLY A 721 8.59 -22.24 -19.85
CA GLY A 721 8.47 -22.14 -21.32
C GLY A 721 9.46 -23.00 -22.11
N ALA A 722 9.26 -23.05 -23.43
CA ALA A 722 10.17 -23.66 -24.39
C ALA A 722 11.61 -23.10 -24.27
N GLY A 723 12.62 -23.93 -24.50
CA GLY A 723 14.05 -23.60 -24.34
C GLY A 723 14.52 -23.25 -22.92
N VAL A 724 13.66 -23.29 -21.89
CA VAL A 724 14.08 -23.05 -20.49
C VAL A 724 14.82 -24.27 -19.93
N THR A 725 16.00 -24.01 -19.36
CA THR A 725 16.93 -25.03 -18.84
C THR A 725 17.18 -24.94 -17.34
N GLU A 726 16.50 -24.05 -16.61
CA GLU A 726 16.69 -23.83 -15.17
C GLU A 726 15.39 -23.47 -14.43
N TYR A 727 15.37 -23.68 -13.11
CA TYR A 727 14.24 -23.33 -12.22
C TYR A 727 14.70 -23.20 -10.76
N HIS A 728 14.11 -22.28 -9.99
CA HIS A 728 14.42 -22.10 -8.56
C HIS A 728 13.23 -22.45 -7.66
N ASP A 729 13.41 -23.40 -6.76
CA ASP A 729 12.47 -23.76 -5.71
C ASP A 729 12.78 -23.00 -4.42
N SER A 730 12.04 -21.94 -4.14
CA SER A 730 12.08 -21.20 -2.87
C SER A 730 11.12 -21.73 -1.81
N SER A 731 10.33 -22.78 -2.12
CA SER A 731 9.33 -23.35 -1.21
C SER A 731 9.90 -24.45 -0.30
N VAL A 732 11.15 -24.26 0.15
CA VAL A 732 11.96 -25.31 0.79
C VAL A 732 12.19 -25.04 2.28
N THR A 733 11.94 -26.05 3.10
CA THR A 733 12.15 -26.00 4.55
C THR A 733 13.60 -26.34 4.88
N ALA A 734 14.26 -25.50 5.68
CA ALA A 734 15.64 -25.72 6.11
C ALA A 734 15.84 -27.12 6.74
N GLY A 735 16.95 -27.79 6.41
CA GLY A 735 17.26 -29.17 6.80
C GLY A 735 16.47 -30.25 6.04
N THR A 736 15.45 -29.90 5.25
CA THR A 736 14.64 -30.87 4.50
C THR A 736 15.29 -31.24 3.18
N ARG A 737 15.26 -32.54 2.85
CA ARG A 737 15.74 -33.09 1.58
C ARG A 737 14.62 -33.16 0.55
N TYR A 738 14.89 -32.71 -0.66
CA TYR A 738 13.97 -32.71 -1.79
C TYR A 738 14.63 -33.37 -3.00
N THR A 739 13.83 -34.09 -3.79
CA THR A 739 14.25 -34.74 -5.04
C THR A 739 13.35 -34.28 -6.19
N TYR A 740 13.90 -34.05 -7.37
CA TYR A 740 13.28 -33.33 -8.49
C TYR A 740 13.36 -34.11 -9.80
N ARG A 741 12.41 -33.87 -10.73
CA ARG A 741 12.43 -34.38 -12.12
C ARG A 741 11.73 -33.41 -13.09
N VAL A 742 12.09 -33.46 -14.37
CA VAL A 742 11.60 -32.54 -15.43
C VAL A 742 11.22 -33.32 -16.71
N ARG A 743 10.16 -32.91 -17.42
CA ARG A 743 9.82 -33.40 -18.78
C ARG A 743 9.37 -32.25 -19.70
N ALA A 744 9.53 -32.41 -21.00
CA ALA A 744 9.06 -31.47 -22.03
C ALA A 744 7.64 -31.84 -22.52
N GLY A 745 6.97 -30.94 -23.24
CA GLY A 745 5.70 -31.27 -23.92
C GLY A 745 5.27 -30.29 -25.01
N ASN A 746 4.52 -30.78 -26.00
CA ASN A 746 3.98 -30.01 -27.13
C ASN A 746 2.56 -30.47 -27.55
N GLN A 747 2.10 -29.97 -28.70
CA GLN A 747 0.77 -30.25 -29.27
C GLN A 747 0.49 -31.75 -29.54
N ALA A 748 1.52 -32.58 -29.71
CA ALA A 748 1.41 -34.02 -29.91
C ALA A 748 1.62 -34.84 -28.62
N GLY A 749 1.92 -34.18 -27.49
CA GLY A 749 2.02 -34.80 -26.17
C GLY A 749 3.31 -34.46 -25.41
N ASP A 750 3.46 -35.09 -24.26
CA ASP A 750 4.60 -34.91 -23.36
C ASP A 750 5.72 -35.94 -23.60
N SER A 751 6.96 -35.57 -23.30
CA SER A 751 8.12 -36.47 -23.32
C SER A 751 8.16 -37.45 -22.15
N GLY A 752 9.16 -38.34 -22.13
CA GLY A 752 9.61 -39.01 -20.92
C GLY A 752 10.23 -38.03 -19.89
N TRP A 753 10.45 -38.48 -18.66
CA TRP A 753 11.12 -37.72 -17.61
C TRP A 753 12.66 -37.73 -17.76
N SER A 754 13.30 -36.71 -17.20
CA SER A 754 14.75 -36.64 -16.97
C SER A 754 15.24 -37.67 -15.94
N ASN A 755 16.55 -37.69 -15.71
CA ASN A 755 17.08 -38.21 -14.43
C ASN A 755 16.51 -37.42 -13.24
N GLU A 756 16.55 -38.03 -12.07
CA GLU A 756 16.25 -37.35 -10.81
C GLU A 756 17.48 -36.62 -10.26
N ALA A 757 17.26 -35.59 -9.45
CA ALA A 757 18.31 -34.85 -8.74
C ALA A 757 17.87 -34.48 -7.32
N THR A 758 18.77 -34.51 -6.34
CA THR A 758 18.45 -34.39 -4.90
C THR A 758 19.32 -33.34 -4.21
N ALA A 759 18.72 -32.49 -3.37
CA ALA A 759 19.42 -31.51 -2.54
C ALA A 759 18.78 -31.40 -1.14
N THR A 760 19.44 -30.71 -0.20
CA THR A 760 18.95 -30.49 1.18
C THR A 760 19.06 -29.01 1.51
N ALA A 761 17.95 -28.37 1.84
CA ALA A 761 17.86 -26.91 1.94
C ALA A 761 18.53 -26.34 3.20
N VAL A 762 18.99 -25.09 3.12
CA VAL A 762 19.73 -24.38 4.19
C VAL A 762 18.87 -23.22 4.74
N GLY A 763 19.02 -22.89 6.02
CA GLY A 763 18.28 -21.78 6.65
C GLY A 763 18.76 -20.40 6.20
N ALA A 764 17.89 -19.40 6.33
CA ALA A 764 18.21 -17.98 6.11
C ALA A 764 18.51 -17.28 7.44
N GLY A 765 19.57 -16.46 7.47
CA GLY A 765 19.97 -15.66 8.64
C GLY A 765 19.45 -14.22 8.58
N THR A 766 19.35 -13.58 9.74
CA THR A 766 18.96 -12.17 9.88
C THR A 766 20.20 -11.27 9.93
N GLY A 767 20.32 -10.34 8.98
CA GLY A 767 21.50 -9.48 8.80
C GLY A 767 22.19 -9.79 7.48
N ASN A 768 21.75 -9.14 6.41
CA ASN A 768 22.17 -9.44 5.04
C ASN A 768 23.08 -8.33 4.47
N PRO A 769 24.42 -8.46 4.50
CA PRO A 769 25.32 -7.46 3.93
C PRO A 769 25.31 -7.43 2.39
N TYR A 770 24.60 -8.36 1.74
CA TYR A 770 24.29 -8.30 0.30
C TYR A 770 23.11 -7.34 -0.02
N GLN A 771 22.63 -6.59 0.96
CA GLN A 771 21.78 -5.40 0.80
C GLN A 771 22.53 -4.13 1.28
N GLN A 772 22.02 -2.97 0.87
CA GLN A 772 22.63 -1.67 1.12
C GLN A 772 22.59 -1.29 2.62
N ILE A 773 23.71 -0.82 3.14
CA ILE A 773 23.89 -0.33 4.51
C ILE A 773 24.15 1.18 4.42
N GLU A 774 23.24 1.99 4.97
CA GLU A 774 23.46 3.44 5.04
C GLU A 774 24.62 3.75 5.99
N ALA A 775 25.42 4.78 5.66
CA ALA A 775 26.67 5.07 6.36
C ALA A 775 26.45 5.45 7.82
N GLU A 776 25.29 6.01 8.17
CA GLU A 776 24.86 6.37 9.52
C GLU A 776 24.43 5.20 10.42
N LEU A 777 24.33 3.96 9.92
CA LEU A 777 23.87 2.80 10.70
C LEU A 777 24.95 2.17 11.59
N TYR A 778 25.93 2.95 12.02
CA TYR A 778 27.10 2.47 12.77
C TYR A 778 26.84 2.42 14.29
N ASP A 779 27.37 1.40 14.96
CA ASP A 779 27.26 1.26 16.41
C ASP A 779 28.17 2.24 17.17
N THR A 780 29.37 2.48 16.65
CA THR A 780 30.35 3.42 17.23
C THR A 780 31.17 4.12 16.14
N GLY A 781 31.56 5.37 16.38
CA GLY A 781 32.33 6.16 15.44
C GLY A 781 33.23 7.17 16.14
N SER A 782 34.21 7.69 15.41
CA SER A 782 35.14 8.71 15.92
C SER A 782 35.65 9.60 14.80
N GLY A 783 35.77 10.91 15.06
CA GLY A 783 36.20 11.88 14.06
C GLY A 783 35.25 11.97 12.85
N VAL A 784 33.95 11.79 13.06
CA VAL A 784 32.90 11.83 12.03
C VAL A 784 31.77 12.79 12.42
N THR A 785 31.06 13.33 11.42
CA THR A 785 29.85 14.14 11.59
C THR A 785 28.77 13.71 10.61
N GLU A 786 27.50 13.83 10.98
CA GLU A 786 26.34 13.45 10.16
C GLU A 786 25.60 14.67 9.60
N GLU A 787 25.30 14.63 8.30
CA GLU A 787 24.60 15.69 7.59
C GLU A 787 23.51 15.11 6.68
N SER A 788 22.36 15.78 6.55
CA SER A 788 21.37 15.41 5.54
C SER A 788 21.95 15.53 4.11
N SER A 789 21.45 14.70 3.19
CA SER A 789 21.91 14.66 1.80
C SER A 789 20.81 14.16 0.86
N ASP A 790 21.00 14.39 -0.44
CA ASP A 790 20.40 13.57 -1.49
C ASP A 790 20.69 12.07 -1.21
N GLY A 791 19.62 11.27 -1.16
CA GLY A 791 19.65 9.82 -0.93
C GLY A 791 19.53 9.35 0.52
N GLY A 792 19.86 10.16 1.53
CA GLY A 792 19.89 9.75 2.94
C GLY A 792 20.71 10.69 3.83
N THR A 793 21.16 10.24 5.01
CA THR A 793 22.21 10.97 5.74
C THR A 793 23.56 10.70 5.07
N ALA A 794 24.54 11.54 5.35
CA ALA A 794 25.92 11.33 4.96
C ALA A 794 26.84 11.49 6.17
N VAL A 795 27.75 10.53 6.32
CA VAL A 795 28.83 10.57 7.29
C VAL A 795 30.03 11.26 6.64
N THR A 796 30.34 12.47 7.12
CA THR A 796 31.57 13.21 6.81
C THR A 796 32.67 12.77 7.78
N PHE A 797 33.73 12.17 7.24
CA PHE A 797 34.92 11.78 7.98
C PHE A 797 35.93 12.95 8.00
N ALA A 798 36.37 13.35 9.18
CA ALA A 798 37.28 14.48 9.37
C ALA A 798 38.71 14.24 8.83
N GLY A 799 39.15 12.99 8.69
CA GLY A 799 40.41 12.66 8.02
C GLY A 799 41.03 11.33 8.47
N ALA A 800 42.36 11.24 8.37
CA ALA A 800 43.11 10.08 8.84
C ALA A 800 42.88 9.84 10.34
N GLY A 801 42.44 8.63 10.69
CA GLY A 801 42.07 8.26 12.06
C GLY A 801 40.56 8.31 12.34
N SER A 802 39.76 8.94 11.47
CA SER A 802 38.30 8.85 11.53
C SER A 802 37.82 7.43 11.20
N TYR A 803 36.79 6.97 11.91
CA TYR A 803 36.17 5.67 11.66
C TYR A 803 34.68 5.62 12.03
N ILE A 804 34.00 4.63 11.45
CA ILE A 804 32.70 4.10 11.92
C ILE A 804 32.79 2.57 12.01
N ALA A 805 31.98 1.95 12.87
CA ALA A 805 32.04 0.52 13.18
C ALA A 805 30.64 -0.12 13.19
N PHE A 806 30.56 -1.36 12.70
CA PHE A 806 29.36 -2.19 12.62
C PHE A 806 29.69 -3.55 13.22
N ASN A 807 29.02 -3.94 14.29
CA ASN A 807 29.30 -5.18 15.01
C ASN A 807 28.42 -6.33 14.48
N ASN A 808 28.90 -7.58 14.62
CA ASN A 808 28.13 -8.80 14.31
C ASN A 808 27.52 -8.86 12.87
N VAL A 809 28.19 -8.30 11.86
CA VAL A 809 27.73 -8.35 10.46
C VAL A 809 27.95 -9.77 9.90
N ASP A 810 26.90 -10.48 9.46
CA ASP A 810 27.02 -11.86 8.94
C ASP A 810 27.28 -11.91 7.43
N PHE A 811 28.53 -12.15 7.04
CA PHE A 811 28.91 -12.33 5.64
C PHE A 811 28.56 -13.73 5.08
N GLY A 812 28.05 -14.64 5.91
CA GLY A 812 27.73 -16.01 5.52
C GLY A 812 28.97 -16.83 5.13
N THR A 813 28.74 -18.07 4.70
CA THR A 813 29.83 -19.02 4.34
C THR A 813 30.49 -18.68 3.01
N THR A 814 29.78 -18.05 2.08
CA THR A 814 30.31 -17.61 0.78
C THR A 814 31.16 -16.35 0.90
N GLY A 815 30.83 -15.44 1.81
CA GLY A 815 31.54 -14.20 2.05
C GLY A 815 31.43 -13.13 0.96
N ALA A 816 31.77 -11.88 1.31
CA ALA A 816 31.80 -10.76 0.36
C ALA A 816 33.09 -10.75 -0.47
N SER A 817 32.97 -10.80 -1.80
CA SER A 817 34.09 -10.60 -2.74
C SER A 817 34.39 -9.13 -2.99
N ARG A 818 33.40 -8.24 -2.83
CA ARG A 818 33.45 -6.82 -3.22
C ARG A 818 32.72 -5.94 -2.21
N VAL A 819 33.16 -4.70 -2.09
CA VAL A 819 32.45 -3.61 -1.42
C VAL A 819 32.21 -2.46 -2.40
N GLN A 820 31.09 -1.76 -2.26
CA GLN A 820 30.70 -0.55 -2.97
C GLN A 820 30.44 0.58 -1.98
N PHE A 821 30.87 1.80 -2.26
CA PHE A 821 30.58 3.01 -1.47
C PHE A 821 30.03 4.11 -2.39
N ARG A 822 29.02 4.85 -1.93
CA ARG A 822 28.58 6.12 -2.52
C ARG A 822 29.28 7.27 -1.79
N VAL A 823 30.15 7.99 -2.50
CA VAL A 823 31.10 8.98 -1.95
C VAL A 823 30.95 10.33 -2.69
N ALA A 824 31.19 11.43 -1.98
CA ALA A 824 31.32 12.77 -2.52
C ALA A 824 32.53 13.51 -1.90
N GLY A 825 33.05 14.51 -2.61
CA GLY A 825 34.04 15.46 -2.07
C GLY A 825 35.41 14.87 -1.73
N ALA A 826 35.84 13.80 -2.41
CA ALA A 826 37.11 13.13 -2.14
C ALA A 826 38.33 13.95 -2.58
N SER A 827 39.39 13.95 -1.76
CA SER A 827 40.70 14.44 -2.20
C SER A 827 41.40 13.42 -3.11
N PRO A 828 42.11 13.83 -4.18
CA PRO A 828 42.88 12.91 -5.03
C PRO A 828 43.85 12.04 -4.23
N GLY A 829 43.78 10.72 -4.40
CA GLY A 829 44.60 9.74 -3.65
C GLY A 829 44.05 9.33 -2.28
N MET A 830 42.95 9.93 -1.81
CA MET A 830 42.20 9.43 -0.65
C MET A 830 41.69 8.01 -0.91
N ASN A 831 41.63 7.19 0.14
CA ASN A 831 40.97 5.90 0.08
C ASN A 831 40.15 5.58 1.34
N VAL A 832 39.07 4.86 1.11
CA VAL A 832 38.15 4.29 2.10
C VAL A 832 38.52 2.83 2.31
N GLN A 833 38.63 2.39 3.56
CA GLN A 833 39.21 1.12 3.96
C GLN A 833 38.26 0.34 4.87
N VAL A 834 37.89 -0.87 4.45
CA VAL A 834 37.16 -1.85 5.27
C VAL A 834 38.18 -2.67 6.06
N ARG A 835 38.08 -2.65 7.38
CA ARG A 835 38.90 -3.43 8.31
C ARG A 835 38.01 -4.36 9.13
N VAL A 836 38.55 -5.49 9.57
CA VAL A 836 37.79 -6.53 10.27
C VAL A 836 38.32 -6.67 11.70
N GLY A 837 37.43 -6.65 12.70
CA GLY A 837 37.74 -6.84 14.12
C GLY A 837 38.51 -5.72 14.83
N SER A 838 39.15 -4.79 14.10
CA SER A 838 39.76 -3.59 14.69
C SER A 838 40.02 -2.48 13.66
N THR A 839 39.96 -1.22 14.09
CA THR A 839 40.45 -0.04 13.33
C THR A 839 41.94 -0.12 13.00
N SER A 840 42.73 -0.90 13.76
CA SER A 840 44.16 -1.11 13.55
C SER A 840 44.49 -2.26 12.59
N ALA A 841 43.57 -3.20 12.37
CA ALA A 841 43.78 -4.37 11.51
C ALA A 841 43.99 -3.94 10.04
N SER A 842 44.81 -4.67 9.30
CA SER A 842 45.04 -4.41 7.87
C SER A 842 43.71 -4.39 7.09
N PRO A 843 43.49 -3.44 6.16
CA PRO A 843 42.28 -3.41 5.36
C PRO A 843 42.05 -4.71 4.58
N ALA A 844 40.87 -5.29 4.71
CA ALA A 844 40.40 -6.37 3.86
C ALA A 844 40.04 -5.86 2.45
N CYS A 845 39.61 -4.59 2.34
CA CYS A 845 39.42 -3.93 1.05
C CYS A 845 39.71 -2.44 1.16
N THR A 846 40.28 -1.86 0.10
CA THR A 846 40.60 -0.44 -0.02
C THR A 846 40.00 0.11 -1.32
N VAL A 847 39.05 1.03 -1.21
CA VAL A 847 38.39 1.68 -2.35
C VAL A 847 38.99 3.08 -2.52
N TYR A 848 39.33 3.43 -3.76
CA TYR A 848 39.89 4.73 -4.14
C TYR A 848 38.83 5.55 -4.90
N PRO A 849 38.18 6.55 -4.28
CA PRO A 849 37.35 7.49 -5.00
C PRO A 849 38.16 8.42 -5.90
N ASP A 850 37.55 8.95 -6.95
CA ASP A 850 38.15 10.05 -7.71
C ASP A 850 37.65 11.40 -7.22
N GLY A 851 38.41 12.46 -7.49
CA GLY A 851 38.18 13.81 -6.98
C GLY A 851 37.00 14.54 -7.62
N ASN A 852 36.00 13.82 -8.13
CA ASN A 852 34.82 14.39 -8.75
C ASN A 852 33.87 14.91 -7.67
N GLY A 853 33.54 16.21 -7.73
CA GLY A 853 32.76 16.95 -6.73
C GLY A 853 31.27 16.61 -6.66
N THR A 854 30.86 15.44 -7.14
CA THR A 854 29.47 14.95 -7.17
C THR A 854 29.38 13.57 -6.53
N TRP A 855 28.18 13.21 -6.04
CA TRP A 855 27.92 11.86 -5.50
C TRP A 855 28.14 10.80 -6.58
N HIS A 856 29.01 9.83 -6.30
CA HIS A 856 29.34 8.77 -7.23
C HIS A 856 29.65 7.45 -6.50
N VAL A 857 29.42 6.31 -7.16
CA VAL A 857 29.64 4.98 -6.59
C VAL A 857 31.00 4.43 -7.02
N LYS A 858 31.78 3.88 -6.07
CA LYS A 858 33.08 3.25 -6.30
C LYS A 858 33.12 1.89 -5.62
N SER A 859 33.90 0.97 -6.18
CA SER A 859 33.98 -0.41 -5.72
C SER A 859 35.40 -0.95 -5.75
N ASN A 860 35.71 -1.90 -4.86
CA ASN A 860 36.89 -2.75 -5.00
C ASN A 860 36.63 -4.13 -4.37
N SER A 861 37.41 -5.12 -4.78
CA SER A 861 37.39 -6.47 -4.23
C SER A 861 38.03 -6.53 -2.85
N CYS A 862 37.55 -7.46 -2.02
CA CYS A 862 37.99 -7.71 -0.66
C CYS A 862 38.85 -8.99 -0.58
N TYR A 863 40.05 -8.87 -0.04
CA TYR A 863 41.02 -9.96 0.14
C TYR A 863 41.77 -9.80 1.48
N PRO A 864 41.73 -10.80 2.39
CA PRO A 864 40.99 -12.06 2.29
C PRO A 864 39.46 -11.86 2.29
N LYS A 865 38.73 -12.87 1.78
CA LYS A 865 37.28 -12.80 1.65
C LYS A 865 36.61 -12.80 3.04
N VAL A 866 35.86 -11.74 3.36
CA VAL A 866 35.19 -11.60 4.66
C VAL A 866 34.02 -12.58 4.72
N THR A 867 33.95 -13.40 5.77
CA THR A 867 33.04 -14.56 5.89
C THR A 867 32.51 -14.70 7.31
N GLY A 868 31.25 -15.13 7.46
CA GLY A 868 30.53 -15.28 8.73
C GLY A 868 30.32 -13.98 9.51
N LEU A 869 29.84 -14.09 10.75
CA LEU A 869 29.70 -12.98 11.70
C LEU A 869 31.03 -12.29 11.97
N ARG A 870 31.12 -10.98 11.72
CA ARG A 870 32.33 -10.15 11.90
C ARG A 870 31.98 -8.73 12.33
N ASP A 871 32.82 -8.16 13.18
CA ASP A 871 32.84 -6.71 13.41
C ASP A 871 33.64 -6.03 12.31
N ILE A 872 33.14 -4.90 11.81
CA ILE A 872 33.62 -4.21 10.61
C ILE A 872 33.85 -2.74 10.91
N TYR A 873 35.00 -2.22 10.51
CA TYR A 873 35.37 -0.82 10.67
C TYR A 873 35.59 -0.18 9.30
N ILE A 874 34.87 0.90 9.00
CA ILE A 874 35.14 1.73 7.83
C ILE A 874 36.03 2.89 8.27
N THR A 875 37.18 3.05 7.62
CA THR A 875 38.22 4.04 7.93
C THR A 875 38.62 4.81 6.68
N VAL A 876 39.18 6.02 6.80
CA VAL A 876 39.64 6.82 5.65
C VAL A 876 41.05 7.38 5.85
N THR A 877 41.73 7.72 4.76
CA THR A 877 43.10 8.30 4.79
C THR A 877 43.16 9.83 4.68
N ALA A 878 42.06 10.46 4.30
CA ALA A 878 41.88 11.91 4.19
C ALA A 878 40.36 12.22 4.24
N PRO A 879 39.91 13.48 4.32
CA PRO A 879 38.48 13.80 4.43
C PRO A 879 37.64 13.20 3.30
N ALA A 880 36.45 12.72 3.66
CA ALA A 880 35.53 12.01 2.75
C ALA A 880 34.09 12.14 3.26
N ARG A 881 33.10 12.21 2.35
CA ARG A 881 31.67 12.20 2.70
C ARG A 881 31.01 10.97 2.06
N ILE A 882 30.41 10.09 2.87
CA ILE A 882 29.85 8.79 2.43
C ILE A 882 28.38 8.72 2.83
N ASN A 883 27.48 8.32 1.92
CA ASN A 883 26.05 8.19 2.22
C ASN A 883 25.64 6.73 2.46
N HIS A 884 26.09 5.78 1.64
CA HIS A 884 25.85 4.35 1.88
C HIS A 884 26.95 3.47 1.31
N PHE A 885 26.96 2.21 1.73
CA PHE A 885 27.84 1.17 1.21
C PHE A 885 27.15 -0.19 1.16
N THR A 886 27.63 -1.08 0.29
CA THR A 886 27.01 -2.38 0.03
C THR A 886 28.11 -3.42 -0.16
N PHE A 887 27.96 -4.61 0.41
CA PHE A 887 28.84 -5.73 0.09
C PHE A 887 28.22 -6.63 -0.99
N ALA A 888 29.04 -7.31 -1.77
CA ALA A 888 28.61 -8.22 -2.82
C ALA A 888 29.45 -9.51 -2.79
N SER A 889 28.83 -10.63 -3.18
CA SER A 889 29.35 -12.00 -3.10
C SER A 889 30.47 -12.33 -4.07
#